data_AF-A0A2N7VJ77-F1
#
_entry.id   AF-A0A2N7VJ77-F1
#
_cell.length_a   1.000
_cell.length_b   1.000
_cell.length_c   1.000
_cell.angle_alpha   90.00
_cell.angle_beta   90.00
_cell.angle_gamma   90.00
#
_symmetry.space_group_name_H-M   'P 1'
#
loop_
_entity.id
_entity.type
_entity.pdbx_description
1 polymer ?
#
loop_
_entity_poly.entity_id
_entity_poly.type
_entity_poly.pdbx_seq_one_letter_code
_entity_poly.pdbx_strand_id
1 'polypeptide(L)'
;MTKPQESLPLAPAGEADAAYYNLWLRIDGVKDGVMTNQACAKLAFGEWLEPGEPIVFEIISGSAVFEDGSQKKIATTDSFGLATLTFADTNTDSGEMLATMQNDPSVSSKAPYAFTGSTGYNLVLLSIKDGEPADGTSEDQGRAVVTHNGGALQAAQVVQFQFENGASARFDVSRPDVQPGSTDTVLQVKTHFDASSGHDIADAWLTDEVGETVTVEASLVGDTALTPQTLDFRFIASQTYEIALNALTDGQPADGNAEDAARAVVTQNGGALTEPQIAKFEFMSGAASFDITKPNVVQSLSDSRTLYVTTHSEKGQDIADACFSDTQAEKVEVRAFLYNHPEVKPKTLDFTFATNETYHLGLSSLTDNQPADGNSENAGQAVVTENGGRLTQPQIVRFEFDSGTSARFDTTKPAGYVQPNSSSTVLYVKTHFDNDAQEDIAEACFADNVAEAVTLTACLDGQPQTQPQTQGFEFTAPRTYFLGLSSMTPDGVPADGISENMAQAIVSCNGSGLPGPQTVKFELQGEGAFDMRGADVLPGSTGSTLYVKTHNDGRQDVAYAYFTAPWSGTTTLQASLPDHPKVEGRSVDFTFRSPSWPYAIALSSLTLDGVPADGKSENHAQVVVTYGGKPMGHTLVTFELDGAWAAKFDTDKPYVQSSSGNTMTVSTYVDEQGRDVADAFFTDTSAERVMLKASFPEYIQQGGSPAWRYFFFSTNGDEPR
;
A
#
# COMPACT_ATOMS: atom_id res chain seq x y z
N MET A 1 40.88 8.92 -102.70
CA MET A 1 41.01 10.32 -103.17
C MET A 1 42.46 10.72 -103.01
N THR A 2 43.21 10.61 -104.10
CA THR A 2 44.63 10.94 -104.22
C THR A 2 44.77 12.46 -104.38
N LYS A 3 45.52 13.10 -103.49
CA LYS A 3 45.98 14.48 -103.63
C LYS A 3 47.38 14.44 -104.28
N PRO A 4 47.69 15.27 -105.29
CA PRO A 4 48.99 15.20 -105.96
C PRO A 4 50.11 15.77 -105.09
N GLN A 5 51.29 15.17 -105.21
CA GLN A 5 52.57 15.67 -104.71
C GLN A 5 52.80 17.11 -105.21
N GLU A 6 52.90 18.06 -104.28
CA GLU A 6 53.56 19.34 -104.53
C GLU A 6 55.08 19.10 -104.50
N SER A 7 55.69 19.25 -105.67
CA SER A 7 57.14 19.31 -105.84
C SER A 7 57.67 20.61 -105.24
N LEU A 8 58.58 20.51 -104.27
CA LEU A 8 59.46 21.57 -103.82
C LEU A 8 60.93 21.20 -104.17
N PRO A 9 61.82 22.20 -104.32
CA PRO A 9 62.74 22.28 -105.46
C PRO A 9 64.02 21.45 -105.32
N LEU A 10 64.50 20.96 -106.48
CA LEU A 10 65.85 20.43 -106.70
C LEU A 10 66.92 21.45 -106.31
N ALA A 11 67.91 21.02 -105.53
CA ALA A 11 69.08 21.80 -105.16
C ALA A 11 69.91 22.21 -106.39
N PRO A 12 70.50 23.43 -106.43
CA PRO A 12 71.40 23.84 -107.49
C PRO A 12 72.78 23.18 -107.31
N ALA A 13 73.34 22.70 -108.41
CA ALA A 13 74.68 22.14 -108.48
C ALA A 13 75.75 23.24 -108.31
N GLY A 14 76.63 23.10 -107.31
CA GLY A 14 77.81 23.95 -107.16
C GLY A 14 78.59 23.72 -105.88
N GLU A 15 79.79 23.14 -106.06
CA GLU A 15 80.93 23.01 -105.14
C GLU A 15 80.90 21.89 -104.07
N ALA A 16 82.04 21.20 -104.03
CA ALA A 16 82.24 19.87 -103.48
C ALA A 16 82.55 19.92 -101.98
N ASP A 17 81.60 19.45 -101.18
CA ASP A 17 81.87 18.59 -100.03
C ASP A 17 80.97 17.38 -100.21
N ALA A 18 81.54 16.18 -100.14
CA ALA A 18 80.84 14.97 -100.57
C ALA A 18 79.63 14.69 -99.65
N ALA A 19 78.42 14.96 -100.16
CA ALA A 19 77.18 14.71 -99.46
C ALA A 19 76.92 13.20 -99.40
N TYR A 20 77.25 12.60 -98.26
CA TYR A 20 76.91 11.22 -97.92
C TYR A 20 75.81 11.23 -96.84
N TYR A 21 75.02 10.17 -96.79
CA TYR A 21 74.13 9.93 -95.66
C TYR A 21 74.95 9.64 -94.40
N ASN A 22 74.62 10.31 -93.30
CA ASN A 22 75.12 10.02 -91.97
C ASN A 22 73.96 9.46 -91.13
N LEU A 23 74.18 8.29 -90.53
CA LEU A 23 73.26 7.66 -89.60
C LEU A 23 73.92 7.60 -88.22
N TRP A 24 73.25 8.10 -87.19
CA TRP A 24 73.70 7.98 -85.80
C TRP A 24 72.70 7.17 -85.01
N LEU A 25 73.14 6.04 -84.45
CA LEU A 25 72.33 5.27 -83.51
C LEU A 25 72.70 5.65 -82.08
N ARG A 26 71.70 6.03 -81.29
CA ARG A 26 71.78 6.27 -79.86
C ARG A 26 70.83 5.35 -79.13
N ILE A 27 71.24 4.86 -77.97
CA ILE A 27 70.41 4.07 -77.06
C ILE A 27 70.25 4.87 -75.76
N ASP A 28 69.01 5.12 -75.37
CA ASP A 28 68.61 5.91 -74.20
C ASP A 28 67.72 5.06 -73.28
N GLY A 29 68.04 4.98 -71.98
CA GLY A 29 67.20 4.25 -71.02
C GLY A 29 67.95 3.83 -69.74
N VAL A 30 67.19 3.64 -68.65
CA VAL A 30 67.68 3.09 -67.38
C VAL A 30 67.64 1.57 -67.49
N LYS A 31 68.74 0.92 -67.10
CA LYS A 31 69.03 -0.50 -67.31
C LYS A 31 68.27 -1.41 -66.34
N ASP A 32 66.93 -1.33 -66.28
CA ASP A 32 66.11 -1.92 -65.20
C ASP A 32 65.21 -3.09 -65.60
N GLY A 33 65.27 -3.55 -66.85
CA GLY A 33 64.49 -4.71 -67.31
C GLY A 33 63.00 -4.44 -67.57
N VAL A 34 62.56 -3.17 -67.58
CA VAL A 34 61.20 -2.76 -67.98
C VAL A 34 61.22 -2.18 -69.40
N MET A 35 60.11 -2.23 -70.15
CA MET A 35 59.96 -1.65 -71.50
C MET A 35 60.03 -0.11 -71.52
N THR A 36 61.19 0.46 -71.19
CA THR A 36 61.45 1.90 -71.24
C THR A 36 62.73 2.28 -72.00
N ASN A 37 63.51 1.30 -72.48
CA ASN A 37 64.71 1.56 -73.28
C ASN A 37 64.35 1.90 -74.72
N GLN A 38 64.94 2.97 -75.24
CA GLN A 38 64.71 3.50 -76.57
C GLN A 38 65.99 3.43 -77.41
N ALA A 39 65.85 2.94 -78.63
CA ALA A 39 66.85 3.05 -79.68
C ALA A 39 66.40 4.10 -80.68
N CYS A 40 67.24 5.12 -80.90
CA CYS A 40 66.95 6.24 -81.77
C CYS A 40 68.03 6.35 -82.84
N ALA A 41 67.64 6.24 -84.10
CA ALA A 41 68.52 6.44 -85.25
C ALA A 41 68.21 7.78 -85.92
N LYS A 42 69.23 8.64 -86.08
CA LYS A 42 69.12 9.92 -86.76
C LYS A 42 69.76 9.84 -88.15
N LEU A 43 69.01 10.09 -89.21
CA LEU A 43 69.48 10.13 -90.59
C LEU A 43 69.57 11.58 -91.09
N ALA A 44 70.70 11.93 -91.70
CA ALA A 44 70.91 13.19 -92.41
C ALA A 44 71.68 12.99 -93.72
N PHE A 45 71.38 13.77 -94.75
CA PHE A 45 72.16 13.87 -95.99
C PHE A 45 72.93 15.20 -95.98
N GLY A 46 74.24 15.14 -95.76
CA GLY A 46 75.02 16.34 -95.43
C GLY A 46 74.50 16.99 -94.14
N GLU A 47 74.08 18.25 -94.20
CA GLU A 47 73.46 18.98 -93.08
C GLU A 47 71.92 18.92 -93.05
N TRP A 48 71.29 18.24 -94.02
CA TRP A 48 69.83 18.18 -94.15
C TRP A 48 69.27 16.93 -93.48
N LEU A 49 68.19 17.07 -92.71
CA LEU A 49 67.49 15.95 -92.07
C LEU A 49 66.60 15.26 -93.09
N GLU A 50 66.59 13.93 -93.08
CA GLU A 50 65.92 13.11 -94.10
C GLU A 50 64.68 12.42 -93.52
N PRO A 51 63.46 12.98 -93.70
CA PRO A 51 62.22 12.40 -93.22
C PRO A 51 61.66 11.32 -94.17
N GLY A 52 60.92 10.36 -93.64
CA GLY A 52 60.21 9.36 -94.43
C GLY A 52 61.05 8.15 -94.85
N GLU A 53 62.31 8.07 -94.46
CA GLU A 53 63.21 6.99 -94.83
C GLU A 53 63.09 5.81 -93.84
N PRO A 54 62.96 4.56 -94.32
CA PRO A 54 62.90 3.38 -93.47
C PRO A 54 64.28 2.97 -92.95
N ILE A 55 64.42 2.91 -91.63
CA ILE A 55 65.59 2.40 -90.91
C ILE A 55 65.27 1.04 -90.31
N VAL A 56 66.09 0.04 -90.62
CA VAL A 56 66.03 -1.30 -90.04
C VAL A 56 66.89 -1.31 -88.78
N PHE A 57 66.29 -1.60 -87.63
CA PHE A 57 67.00 -1.89 -86.39
C PHE A 57 67.09 -3.40 -86.20
N GLU A 58 68.27 -3.91 -85.92
CA GLU A 58 68.55 -5.32 -85.72
C GLU A 58 69.46 -5.50 -84.50
N ILE A 59 69.02 -6.36 -83.57
CA ILE A 59 69.81 -6.78 -82.41
C ILE A 59 70.70 -7.92 -82.89
N ILE A 60 72.00 -7.64 -83.01
CA ILE A 60 72.98 -8.54 -83.63
C ILE A 60 73.73 -9.40 -82.61
N SER A 61 73.65 -9.05 -81.32
CA SER A 61 74.11 -9.86 -80.18
C SER A 61 73.32 -9.48 -78.93
N GLY A 62 73.17 -10.42 -77.98
CA GLY A 62 72.32 -10.28 -76.79
C GLY A 62 70.90 -10.87 -76.96
N SER A 63 70.12 -10.95 -75.88
CA SER A 63 68.78 -11.53 -75.88
C SER A 63 67.62 -10.54 -76.01
N ALA A 64 67.91 -9.25 -76.14
CA ALA A 64 66.88 -8.23 -76.14
C ALA A 64 65.94 -8.36 -77.36
N VAL A 65 64.71 -7.87 -77.19
CA VAL A 65 63.65 -7.91 -78.19
C VAL A 65 62.93 -6.57 -78.29
N PHE A 66 62.42 -6.23 -79.47
CA PHE A 66 61.50 -5.11 -79.68
C PHE A 66 60.09 -5.47 -79.16
N GLU A 67 59.18 -4.49 -79.13
CA GLU A 67 57.81 -4.65 -78.58
C GLU A 67 57.01 -5.83 -79.17
N ASP A 68 57.32 -6.27 -80.39
CA ASP A 68 56.66 -7.41 -81.05
C ASP A 68 57.34 -8.76 -80.75
N GLY A 69 58.31 -8.78 -79.83
CA GLY A 69 59.12 -9.95 -79.47
C GLY A 69 60.21 -10.31 -80.49
N SER A 70 60.37 -9.53 -81.56
CA SER A 70 61.39 -9.80 -82.58
C SER A 70 62.73 -9.14 -82.24
N GLN A 71 63.81 -9.63 -82.85
CA GLN A 71 65.14 -9.00 -82.78
C GLN A 71 65.41 -8.05 -83.96
N LYS A 72 64.42 -7.82 -84.82
CA LYS A 72 64.57 -6.99 -86.02
C LYS A 72 63.28 -6.26 -86.37
N LYS A 73 63.31 -4.93 -86.38
CA LYS A 73 62.12 -4.09 -86.61
C LYS A 73 62.47 -2.85 -87.43
N ILE A 74 61.52 -2.37 -88.23
CA ILE A 74 61.69 -1.19 -89.10
C ILE A 74 60.97 -0.01 -88.47
N ALA A 75 61.62 1.16 -88.46
CA ALA A 75 61.01 2.43 -88.14
C ALA A 75 61.32 3.48 -89.21
N THR A 76 60.36 4.35 -89.50
CA THR A 76 60.50 5.42 -90.50
C THR A 76 60.93 6.71 -89.82
N THR A 77 61.86 7.45 -90.43
CA THR A 77 62.30 8.75 -89.89
C THR A 77 61.17 9.78 -89.93
N ASP A 78 61.05 10.57 -88.87
CA ASP A 78 60.10 11.67 -88.76
C ASP A 78 60.62 12.96 -89.43
N SER A 79 59.90 14.09 -89.28
CA SER A 79 60.30 15.41 -89.82
C SER A 79 61.64 15.94 -89.29
N PHE A 80 62.21 15.32 -88.26
CA PHE A 80 63.53 15.63 -87.69
C PHE A 80 64.60 14.60 -88.09
N GLY A 81 64.29 13.69 -89.02
CA GLY A 81 65.19 12.62 -89.45
C GLY A 81 65.38 11.54 -88.39
N LEU A 82 64.50 11.42 -87.39
CA LEU A 82 64.61 10.45 -86.30
C LEU A 82 63.68 9.26 -86.49
N ALA A 83 64.23 8.06 -86.43
CA ALA A 83 63.49 6.81 -86.30
C ALA A 83 63.71 6.27 -84.87
N THR A 84 62.64 6.01 -84.13
CA THR A 84 62.73 5.58 -82.72
C THR A 84 61.94 4.29 -82.50
N LEU A 85 62.53 3.36 -81.76
CA LEU A 85 61.91 2.12 -81.30
C LEU A 85 62.19 1.90 -79.82
N THR A 86 61.32 1.14 -79.16
CA THR A 86 61.49 0.63 -77.80
C THR A 86 61.90 -0.83 -77.84
N PHE A 87 62.76 -1.24 -76.90
CA PHE A 87 63.22 -2.62 -76.75
C PHE A 87 63.45 -2.96 -75.28
N ALA A 88 63.43 -4.25 -74.94
CA ALA A 88 63.61 -4.73 -73.59
C ALA A 88 64.35 -6.08 -73.55
N ASP A 89 64.93 -6.40 -72.40
CA ASP A 89 65.49 -7.71 -72.09
C ASP A 89 65.13 -8.07 -70.64
N THR A 90 64.78 -9.33 -70.42
CA THR A 90 64.53 -9.89 -69.09
C THR A 90 65.79 -10.49 -68.46
N ASN A 91 66.85 -10.65 -69.25
CA ASN A 91 68.13 -11.19 -68.80
C ASN A 91 69.11 -10.05 -68.47
N THR A 92 70.01 -10.32 -67.53
CA THR A 92 71.17 -9.45 -67.28
C THR A 92 72.26 -9.80 -68.30
N ASP A 93 72.27 -9.11 -69.43
CA ASP A 93 73.26 -9.30 -70.48
C ASP A 93 73.62 -7.99 -71.19
N SER A 94 74.51 -8.08 -72.17
CA SER A 94 74.88 -6.94 -73.01
C SER A 94 74.93 -7.37 -74.47
N GLY A 95 74.59 -6.45 -75.35
CA GLY A 95 74.50 -6.72 -76.79
C GLY A 95 74.85 -5.51 -77.65
N GLU A 96 74.76 -5.70 -78.95
CA GLU A 96 74.92 -4.65 -79.95
C GLU A 96 73.67 -4.56 -80.81
N MET A 97 73.27 -3.31 -81.08
CA MET A 97 72.21 -3.00 -82.03
C MET A 97 72.82 -2.35 -83.27
N LEU A 98 72.33 -2.77 -84.43
CA LEU A 98 72.67 -2.22 -85.75
C LEU A 98 71.43 -1.50 -86.30
N ALA A 99 71.60 -0.23 -86.67
CA ALA A 99 70.64 0.51 -87.48
C ALA A 99 71.18 0.66 -88.90
N THR A 100 70.36 0.33 -89.90
CA THR A 100 70.75 0.34 -91.31
C THR A 100 69.64 0.97 -92.14
N MET A 101 69.98 1.88 -93.05
CA MET A 101 69.02 2.42 -94.00
C MET A 101 68.56 1.30 -94.94
N GLN A 102 67.26 1.02 -95.01
CA GLN A 102 66.74 -0.15 -95.74
C GLN A 102 67.08 -0.08 -97.24
N ASN A 103 67.05 1.14 -97.81
CA ASN A 103 67.25 1.39 -99.23
C ASN A 103 68.73 1.52 -99.62
N ASP A 104 69.62 1.76 -98.66
CA ASP A 104 71.07 1.79 -98.85
C ASP A 104 71.78 1.18 -97.64
N PRO A 105 72.00 -0.16 -97.65
CA PRO A 105 72.62 -0.85 -96.53
C PRO A 105 74.06 -0.44 -96.23
N SER A 106 74.72 0.33 -97.11
CA SER A 106 76.05 0.88 -96.83
C SER A 106 76.00 1.98 -95.76
N VAL A 107 74.84 2.58 -95.53
CA VAL A 107 74.56 3.57 -94.49
C VAL A 107 74.07 2.85 -93.24
N SER A 108 74.98 2.62 -92.30
CA SER A 108 74.68 1.92 -91.05
C SER A 108 75.43 2.49 -89.84
N SER A 109 74.88 2.26 -88.65
CA SER A 109 75.49 2.63 -87.37
C SER A 109 75.23 1.55 -86.34
N LYS A 110 76.21 1.30 -85.48
CA LYS A 110 76.08 0.37 -84.35
C LYS A 110 76.14 1.11 -83.01
N ALA A 111 75.43 0.60 -82.02
CA ALA A 111 75.51 1.06 -80.65
C ALA A 111 75.41 -0.12 -79.67
N PRO A 112 76.25 -0.17 -78.62
CA PRO A 112 76.14 -1.18 -77.59
C PRO A 112 74.99 -0.86 -76.63
N TYR A 113 74.37 -1.90 -76.07
CA TYR A 113 73.45 -1.80 -74.93
C TYR A 113 73.86 -2.80 -73.84
N ALA A 114 73.46 -2.51 -72.61
CA ALA A 114 73.67 -3.41 -71.47
C ALA A 114 72.51 -3.31 -70.51
N PHE A 115 71.94 -4.45 -70.14
CA PHE A 115 70.98 -4.60 -69.06
C PHE A 115 71.74 -5.03 -67.81
N THR A 116 71.69 -4.23 -66.75
CA THR A 116 72.36 -4.52 -65.47
C THR A 116 71.30 -4.89 -64.45
N GLY A 117 71.16 -6.19 -64.13
CA GLY A 117 70.23 -6.63 -63.11
C GLY A 117 70.53 -6.02 -61.74
N SER A 118 69.48 -5.69 -61.00
CA SER A 118 69.55 -5.58 -59.54
C SER A 118 69.84 -6.99 -59.00
N THR A 119 70.99 -7.19 -58.37
CA THR A 119 71.35 -8.46 -57.74
C THR A 119 70.78 -8.51 -56.32
N GLY A 120 69.69 -9.25 -56.09
CA GLY A 120 69.21 -9.50 -54.72
C GLY A 120 67.78 -10.03 -54.64
N TYR A 121 67.48 -10.64 -53.50
CA TYR A 121 66.10 -10.90 -53.10
C TYR A 121 65.37 -9.57 -52.84
N ASN A 122 64.07 -9.55 -53.06
CA ASN A 122 63.18 -8.49 -52.63
C ASN A 122 62.09 -9.09 -51.75
N LEU A 123 61.77 -8.43 -50.65
CA LEU A 123 60.77 -8.84 -49.66
C LEU A 123 59.76 -7.71 -49.50
N VAL A 124 58.48 -8.05 -49.65
CA VAL A 124 57.36 -7.15 -49.37
C VAL A 124 56.46 -7.82 -48.35
N LEU A 125 56.07 -7.11 -47.29
CA LEU A 125 55.11 -7.58 -46.29
C LEU A 125 53.76 -6.91 -46.53
N LEU A 126 52.71 -7.72 -46.61
CA LEU A 126 51.33 -7.30 -46.89
C LEU A 126 50.40 -7.73 -45.75
N SER A 127 49.44 -6.87 -45.40
CA SER A 127 48.30 -7.25 -44.56
C SER A 127 47.26 -7.95 -45.42
N ILE A 128 46.92 -9.20 -45.07
CA ILE A 128 45.85 -9.96 -45.71
C ILE A 128 44.56 -9.86 -44.89
N LYS A 129 44.70 -9.91 -43.57
CA LYS A 129 43.61 -9.82 -42.60
C LYS A 129 44.11 -9.07 -41.37
N ASP A 130 43.39 -8.04 -40.96
CA ASP A 130 43.74 -7.12 -39.87
C ASP A 130 42.44 -6.59 -39.22
N GLY A 131 42.48 -6.29 -37.92
CA GLY A 131 41.34 -5.75 -37.19
C GLY A 131 40.53 -6.80 -36.44
N GLU A 132 41.04 -8.01 -36.22
CA GLU A 132 40.28 -9.08 -35.59
C GLU A 132 40.09 -8.88 -34.07
N PRO A 133 39.03 -9.46 -33.48
CA PRO A 133 38.82 -9.40 -32.03
C PRO A 133 39.97 -10.04 -31.24
N ALA A 134 40.39 -9.37 -30.17
CA ALA A 134 41.31 -9.90 -29.17
C ALA A 134 40.59 -10.91 -28.27
N ASP A 135 40.33 -12.11 -28.77
CA ASP A 135 39.65 -13.21 -28.06
C ASP A 135 40.53 -14.47 -27.90
N GLY A 136 41.78 -14.41 -28.36
CA GLY A 136 42.74 -15.50 -28.36
C GLY A 136 42.51 -16.56 -29.45
N THR A 137 41.52 -16.39 -30.31
CA THR A 137 41.16 -17.39 -31.34
C THR A 137 40.99 -16.79 -32.74
N SER A 138 40.62 -15.52 -32.84
CA SER A 138 40.48 -14.80 -34.10
C SER A 138 41.87 -14.41 -34.63
N GLU A 139 42.14 -14.77 -35.89
CA GLU A 139 43.46 -14.65 -36.51
C GLU A 139 43.57 -13.44 -37.44
N ASP A 140 44.54 -12.57 -37.19
CA ASP A 140 45.11 -11.67 -38.19
C ASP A 140 46.13 -12.42 -39.07
N GLN A 141 46.34 -11.96 -40.31
CA GLN A 141 47.21 -12.61 -41.27
C GLN A 141 48.11 -11.62 -42.01
N GLY A 142 49.42 -11.84 -41.90
CA GLY A 142 50.45 -11.19 -42.71
C GLY A 142 51.00 -12.12 -43.78
N ARG A 143 51.35 -11.56 -44.94
CA ARG A 143 51.97 -12.27 -46.05
C ARG A 143 53.25 -11.60 -46.51
N ALA A 144 54.35 -12.33 -46.41
CA ALA A 144 55.59 -11.98 -47.06
C ALA A 144 55.58 -12.47 -48.51
N VAL A 145 55.85 -11.59 -49.45
CA VAL A 145 56.07 -11.89 -50.87
C VAL A 145 57.56 -11.78 -51.14
N VAL A 146 58.18 -12.87 -51.59
CA VAL A 146 59.62 -12.93 -51.88
C VAL A 146 59.81 -13.09 -53.37
N THR A 147 60.61 -12.21 -53.97
CA THR A 147 61.03 -12.32 -55.37
C THR A 147 62.54 -12.29 -55.46
N HIS A 148 63.08 -12.86 -56.53
CA HIS A 148 64.51 -12.80 -56.81
C HIS A 148 64.70 -12.25 -58.22
N ASN A 149 65.41 -11.11 -58.33
CA ASN A 149 65.60 -10.38 -59.58
C ASN A 149 64.27 -10.05 -60.30
N GLY A 150 63.22 -9.74 -59.54
CA GLY A 150 61.89 -9.41 -60.07
C GLY A 150 61.06 -10.59 -60.57
N GLY A 151 61.57 -11.83 -60.46
CA GLY A 151 60.87 -13.07 -60.83
C GLY A 151 60.62 -14.03 -59.66
N ALA A 152 60.00 -15.16 -59.96
CA ALA A 152 59.77 -16.25 -59.01
C ALA A 152 61.08 -16.88 -58.52
N LEU A 153 61.04 -17.48 -57.34
CA LEU A 153 62.17 -18.12 -56.71
C LEU A 153 62.57 -19.41 -57.42
N GLN A 154 63.88 -19.63 -57.58
CA GLN A 154 64.42 -20.90 -58.06
C GLN A 154 64.46 -21.98 -56.98
N ALA A 155 64.47 -21.55 -55.71
CA ALA A 155 64.40 -22.41 -54.54
C ALA A 155 63.70 -21.66 -53.40
N ALA A 156 62.85 -22.39 -52.65
CA ALA A 156 62.15 -21.84 -51.50
C ALA A 156 63.13 -21.24 -50.47
N GLN A 157 62.82 -20.03 -50.02
CA GLN A 157 63.54 -19.34 -48.95
C GLN A 157 62.81 -19.51 -47.62
N VAL A 158 63.44 -19.10 -46.52
CA VAL A 158 62.79 -19.03 -45.20
C VAL A 158 62.64 -17.57 -44.81
N VAL A 159 61.42 -17.16 -44.50
CA VAL A 159 61.09 -15.84 -43.95
C VAL A 159 60.93 -15.99 -42.45
N GLN A 160 61.58 -15.12 -41.67
CA GLN A 160 61.37 -14.98 -40.24
C GLN A 160 60.44 -13.80 -39.98
N PHE A 161 59.31 -14.07 -39.34
CA PHE A 161 58.43 -13.08 -38.75
C PHE A 161 58.72 -12.99 -37.26
N GLN A 162 58.76 -11.79 -36.72
CA GLN A 162 58.95 -11.57 -35.29
C GLN A 162 58.24 -10.30 -34.82
N PHE A 163 57.89 -10.25 -33.54
CA PHE A 163 57.42 -9.03 -32.89
C PHE A 163 58.00 -8.95 -31.47
N GLU A 164 58.17 -7.73 -30.95
CA GLU A 164 58.64 -7.47 -29.59
C GLU A 164 57.55 -6.86 -28.69
N ASN A 165 56.51 -6.24 -29.29
CA ASN A 165 55.30 -5.75 -28.62
C ASN A 165 54.14 -6.74 -28.77
N GLY A 166 53.12 -6.64 -27.91
CA GLY A 166 52.01 -7.61 -27.85
C GLY A 166 52.13 -8.51 -26.63
N ALA A 167 51.43 -8.16 -25.56
CA ALA A 167 51.56 -8.84 -24.25
C ALA A 167 51.03 -10.28 -24.29
N SER A 168 50.04 -10.56 -25.14
CA SER A 168 49.41 -11.87 -25.34
C SER A 168 49.38 -12.34 -26.79
N ALA A 169 49.95 -11.54 -27.71
CA ALA A 169 50.09 -11.89 -29.10
C ALA A 169 50.89 -13.18 -29.28
N ARG A 170 50.46 -14.04 -30.20
CA ARG A 170 51.12 -15.32 -30.52
C ARG A 170 50.95 -15.69 -31.98
N PHE A 171 52.02 -16.16 -32.62
CA PHE A 171 51.97 -16.80 -33.93
C PHE A 171 51.37 -18.22 -33.85
N ASP A 172 50.61 -18.61 -34.87
CA ASP A 172 50.19 -20.01 -35.05
C ASP A 172 51.35 -20.86 -35.61
N VAL A 173 52.05 -21.54 -34.71
CA VAL A 173 53.18 -22.43 -35.04
C VAL A 173 52.75 -23.82 -35.55
N SER A 174 51.45 -24.10 -35.67
CA SER A 174 50.93 -25.41 -36.09
C SER A 174 50.81 -25.58 -37.62
N ARG A 175 51.09 -24.52 -38.39
CA ARG A 175 50.92 -24.48 -39.84
C ARG A 175 52.00 -25.29 -40.59
N PRO A 176 51.67 -25.91 -41.74
CA PRO A 176 52.53 -26.91 -42.40
C PRO A 176 53.87 -26.38 -42.95
N ASP A 177 53.97 -25.09 -43.27
CA ASP A 177 55.18 -24.47 -43.82
C ASP A 177 56.11 -23.88 -42.74
N VAL A 178 55.68 -23.96 -41.47
CA VAL A 178 56.43 -23.46 -40.31
C VAL A 178 57.62 -24.36 -40.03
N GLN A 179 58.78 -23.74 -39.85
CA GLN A 179 60.05 -24.43 -39.60
C GLN A 179 60.19 -24.82 -38.12
N PRO A 180 60.85 -25.96 -37.83
CA PRO A 180 61.17 -26.37 -36.46
C PRO A 180 62.00 -25.31 -35.73
N GLY A 181 61.63 -25.00 -34.48
CA GLY A 181 62.28 -23.97 -33.68
C GLY A 181 61.55 -22.62 -33.65
N SER A 182 60.43 -22.49 -34.36
CA SER A 182 59.51 -21.37 -34.22
C SER A 182 58.88 -21.33 -32.81
N THR A 183 58.56 -20.13 -32.34
CA THR A 183 57.95 -19.82 -31.03
C THR A 183 56.80 -18.84 -31.22
N ASP A 184 56.06 -18.56 -30.16
CA ASP A 184 54.91 -17.64 -30.20
C ASP A 184 55.26 -16.23 -30.69
N THR A 185 56.51 -15.77 -30.54
CA THR A 185 56.96 -14.42 -30.92
C THR A 185 57.94 -14.39 -32.09
N VAL A 186 58.40 -15.56 -32.55
CA VAL A 186 59.32 -15.70 -33.69
C VAL A 186 58.89 -16.89 -34.54
N LEU A 187 58.38 -16.64 -35.74
CA LEU A 187 57.87 -17.65 -36.67
C LEU A 187 58.77 -17.70 -37.91
N GLN A 188 59.35 -18.87 -38.20
CA GLN A 188 60.08 -19.09 -39.44
C GLN A 188 59.22 -19.90 -40.40
N VAL A 189 58.96 -19.38 -41.60
CA VAL A 189 58.07 -20.00 -42.59
C VAL A 189 58.81 -20.17 -43.90
N LYS A 190 58.75 -21.36 -44.49
CA LYS A 190 59.31 -21.63 -45.80
C LYS A 190 58.39 -21.12 -46.88
N THR A 191 58.93 -20.40 -47.86
CA THR A 191 58.13 -19.86 -48.96
C THR A 191 57.59 -20.98 -49.84
N HIS A 192 56.36 -20.83 -50.34
CA HIS A 192 55.78 -21.69 -51.36
C HIS A 192 55.23 -20.85 -52.51
N PHE A 193 55.16 -21.43 -53.71
CA PHE A 193 54.61 -20.75 -54.87
C PHE A 193 53.09 -20.67 -54.79
N ASP A 194 52.55 -19.45 -54.78
CA ASP A 194 51.11 -19.20 -54.84
C ASP A 194 50.69 -18.97 -56.29
N ALA A 195 50.02 -19.96 -56.86
CA ALA A 195 49.56 -19.94 -58.25
C ALA A 195 48.55 -18.82 -58.54
N SER A 196 47.90 -18.26 -57.52
CA SER A 196 46.92 -17.19 -57.69
C SER A 196 47.57 -15.81 -57.84
N SER A 197 48.66 -15.56 -57.11
CA SER A 197 49.43 -14.31 -57.18
C SER A 197 50.61 -14.39 -58.16
N GLY A 198 51.05 -15.59 -58.54
CA GLY A 198 52.22 -15.79 -59.38
C GLY A 198 53.55 -15.51 -58.68
N HIS A 199 53.54 -15.43 -57.35
CA HIS A 199 54.70 -15.13 -56.52
C HIS A 199 54.94 -16.21 -55.46
N ASP A 200 56.17 -16.27 -54.94
CA ASP A 200 56.48 -17.08 -53.77
C ASP A 200 56.14 -16.31 -52.49
N ILE A 201 55.39 -16.96 -51.61
CA ILE A 201 54.81 -16.34 -50.43
C ILE A 201 55.14 -17.12 -49.16
N ALA A 202 55.13 -16.43 -48.02
CA ALA A 202 55.10 -17.02 -46.69
C ALA A 202 54.04 -16.29 -45.87
N ASP A 203 53.14 -17.04 -45.25
CA ASP A 203 52.03 -16.50 -44.46
C ASP A 203 52.31 -16.68 -42.96
N ALA A 204 51.98 -15.66 -42.17
CA ALA A 204 52.02 -15.68 -40.72
C ALA A 204 50.63 -15.35 -40.17
N TRP A 205 50.11 -16.20 -39.29
CA TRP A 205 48.84 -16.01 -38.60
C TRP A 205 49.11 -15.66 -37.14
N LEU A 206 48.44 -14.63 -36.63
CA LEU A 206 48.60 -14.13 -35.26
C LEU A 206 47.25 -14.10 -34.54
N THR A 207 47.23 -14.47 -33.27
CA THR A 207 46.08 -14.29 -32.37
C THR A 207 46.50 -13.46 -31.16
N ASP A 208 45.57 -12.77 -30.52
CA ASP A 208 45.81 -11.98 -29.30
C ASP A 208 44.61 -12.04 -28.35
N GLU A 209 44.84 -11.87 -27.05
CA GLU A 209 43.81 -11.79 -25.99
C GLU A 209 43.64 -10.35 -25.46
N VAL A 210 44.50 -9.42 -25.86
CA VAL A 210 44.45 -8.01 -25.49
C VAL A 210 44.21 -7.17 -26.74
N GLY A 211 43.30 -6.20 -26.66
CA GLY A 211 43.12 -5.24 -27.74
C GLY A 211 44.28 -4.25 -27.78
N GLU A 212 45.20 -4.44 -28.72
CA GLU A 212 46.39 -3.60 -28.90
C GLU A 212 46.86 -3.59 -30.37
N THR A 213 47.99 -2.94 -30.63
CA THR A 213 48.65 -2.97 -31.94
C THR A 213 49.99 -3.69 -31.82
N VAL A 214 50.16 -4.73 -32.62
CA VAL A 214 51.35 -5.60 -32.69
C VAL A 214 52.12 -5.27 -33.97
N THR A 215 53.40 -4.97 -33.86
CA THR A 215 54.24 -4.62 -35.02
C THR A 215 55.06 -5.84 -35.41
N VAL A 216 54.73 -6.43 -36.55
CA VAL A 216 55.41 -7.62 -37.08
C VAL A 216 56.51 -7.20 -38.05
N GLU A 217 57.72 -7.65 -37.78
CA GLU A 217 58.87 -7.55 -38.68
C GLU A 217 59.06 -8.86 -39.44
N ALA A 218 59.16 -8.79 -40.77
CA ALA A 218 59.54 -9.89 -41.65
C ALA A 218 60.96 -9.68 -42.22
N SER A 219 61.79 -10.72 -42.16
CA SER A 219 63.15 -10.73 -42.71
C SER A 219 63.45 -12.05 -43.42
N LEU A 220 64.37 -12.03 -44.39
CA LEU A 220 64.81 -13.25 -45.08
C LEU A 220 65.96 -13.91 -44.31
N VAL A 221 65.79 -15.17 -43.90
CA VAL A 221 66.79 -15.88 -43.11
C VAL A 221 68.05 -16.12 -43.95
N GLY A 222 69.18 -15.59 -43.47
CA GLY A 222 70.49 -15.73 -44.12
C GLY A 222 70.86 -14.59 -45.07
N ASP A 223 69.95 -13.65 -45.36
CA ASP A 223 70.25 -12.44 -46.14
C ASP A 223 70.20 -11.19 -45.26
N THR A 224 71.33 -10.90 -44.59
CA THR A 224 71.46 -9.71 -43.73
C THR A 224 71.57 -8.38 -44.48
N ALA A 225 71.70 -8.41 -45.80
CA ALA A 225 71.77 -7.20 -46.63
C ALA A 225 70.36 -6.70 -47.01
N LEU A 226 69.37 -7.59 -47.01
CA LEU A 226 67.97 -7.22 -47.27
C LEU A 226 67.37 -6.53 -46.03
N THR A 227 66.77 -5.36 -46.25
CA THR A 227 66.13 -4.60 -45.17
C THR A 227 64.84 -5.31 -44.73
N PRO A 228 64.66 -5.62 -43.43
CA PRO A 228 63.41 -6.17 -42.92
C PRO A 228 62.22 -5.25 -43.22
N GLN A 229 61.05 -5.84 -43.41
CA GLN A 229 59.79 -5.12 -43.62
C GLN A 229 58.97 -5.17 -42.34
N THR A 230 58.28 -4.08 -41.99
CA THR A 230 57.41 -4.03 -40.81
C THR A 230 55.98 -3.73 -41.20
N LEU A 231 55.04 -4.26 -40.42
CA LEU A 231 53.61 -4.06 -40.60
C LEU A 231 52.91 -4.12 -39.24
N ASP A 232 52.01 -3.17 -39.00
CA ASP A 232 51.19 -3.13 -37.79
C ASP A 232 49.89 -3.92 -37.98
N PHE A 233 49.56 -4.75 -36.99
CA PHE A 233 48.29 -5.48 -36.87
C PHE A 233 47.54 -5.00 -35.63
N ARG A 234 46.27 -4.66 -35.78
CA ARG A 234 45.43 -4.12 -34.72
C ARG A 234 44.41 -5.15 -34.26
N PHE A 235 44.56 -5.63 -33.04
CA PHE A 235 43.54 -6.42 -32.37
C PHE A 235 42.52 -5.51 -31.66
N ILE A 236 41.24 -5.76 -31.87
CA ILE A 236 40.15 -4.98 -31.27
C ILE A 236 39.78 -5.62 -29.93
N ALA A 237 39.84 -4.86 -28.84
CA ALA A 237 39.48 -5.36 -27.51
C ALA A 237 38.08 -6.00 -27.51
N SER A 238 37.98 -7.25 -27.06
CA SER A 238 36.70 -7.94 -26.89
C SER A 238 35.80 -7.16 -25.95
N GLN A 239 34.59 -6.81 -26.41
CA GLN A 239 33.60 -6.12 -25.58
C GLN A 239 32.82 -7.15 -24.78
N THR A 240 32.78 -6.98 -23.46
CA THR A 240 31.97 -7.80 -22.57
C THR A 240 30.71 -7.04 -22.20
N TYR A 241 29.56 -7.70 -22.23
CA TYR A 241 28.28 -7.11 -21.86
C TYR A 241 27.68 -7.85 -20.66
N GLU A 242 27.04 -7.11 -19.76
CA GLU A 242 26.27 -7.68 -18.66
C GLU A 242 24.88 -7.04 -18.59
N ILE A 243 23.91 -7.81 -18.10
CA ILE A 243 22.55 -7.35 -17.82
C ILE A 243 22.15 -7.72 -16.39
N ALA A 244 21.63 -6.73 -15.66
CA ALA A 244 20.95 -6.90 -14.39
C ALA A 244 19.47 -6.54 -14.56
N LEU A 245 18.58 -7.16 -13.77
CA LEU A 245 17.14 -6.92 -13.80
C LEU A 245 16.66 -6.60 -12.38
N ASN A 246 16.01 -5.45 -12.22
CA ASN A 246 15.52 -4.94 -10.94
C ASN A 246 14.03 -4.59 -11.05
N ALA A 247 13.28 -4.69 -9.95
CA ALA A 247 11.94 -4.15 -9.85
C ALA A 247 12.02 -2.65 -9.54
N LEU A 248 11.39 -1.83 -10.39
CA LEU A 248 11.19 -0.40 -10.14
C LEU A 248 9.90 -0.15 -9.37
N THR A 249 8.84 -0.86 -9.75
CA THR A 249 7.53 -0.89 -9.08
C THR A 249 7.03 -2.34 -9.08
N ASP A 250 6.49 -2.80 -7.94
CA ASP A 250 5.93 -4.14 -7.74
C ASP A 250 4.75 -4.03 -6.76
N GLY A 251 3.76 -4.93 -6.86
CA GLY A 251 2.61 -4.96 -5.95
C GLY A 251 1.42 -4.10 -6.40
N GLN A 252 1.36 -3.64 -7.64
CA GLN A 252 0.24 -2.82 -8.11
C GLN A 252 -1.09 -3.58 -8.11
N PRO A 253 -2.24 -2.90 -7.94
CA PRO A 253 -3.55 -3.54 -8.02
C PRO A 253 -3.81 -4.07 -9.44
N ALA A 254 -4.45 -5.24 -9.52
CA ALA A 254 -4.88 -5.88 -10.76
C ALA A 254 -6.11 -5.20 -11.39
N ASP A 255 -6.02 -3.92 -11.72
CA ASP A 255 -7.13 -3.10 -12.26
C ASP A 255 -7.03 -2.83 -13.77
N GLY A 256 -6.01 -3.36 -14.43
CA GLY A 256 -5.70 -3.16 -15.84
C GLY A 256 -5.01 -1.83 -16.17
N ASN A 257 -4.85 -0.92 -15.21
CA ASN A 257 -4.32 0.43 -15.40
C ASN A 257 -3.05 0.70 -14.58
N ALA A 258 -2.98 0.21 -13.35
CA ALA A 258 -1.82 0.34 -12.50
C ALA A 258 -0.69 -0.54 -13.04
N GLU A 259 0.52 0.02 -13.07
CA GLU A 259 1.66 -0.60 -13.74
C GLU A 259 2.75 -1.02 -12.75
N ASP A 260 3.10 -2.29 -12.79
CA ASP A 260 4.41 -2.74 -12.33
C ASP A 260 5.46 -2.38 -13.39
N ALA A 261 6.72 -2.27 -12.95
CA ALA A 261 7.81 -1.87 -13.84
C ALA A 261 9.10 -2.62 -13.53
N ALA A 262 9.67 -3.25 -14.56
CA ALA A 262 10.97 -3.89 -14.53
C ALA A 262 12.03 -3.00 -15.20
N ARG A 263 13.22 -2.92 -14.60
CA ARG A 263 14.36 -2.16 -15.11
C ARG A 263 15.51 -3.08 -15.41
N ALA A 264 15.89 -3.17 -16.68
CA ALA A 264 17.17 -3.75 -17.08
C ALA A 264 18.26 -2.68 -16.99
N VAL A 265 19.38 -3.01 -16.34
CA VAL A 265 20.61 -2.20 -16.34
C VAL A 265 21.64 -2.95 -17.17
N VAL A 266 22.20 -2.29 -18.18
CA VAL A 266 23.17 -2.89 -19.10
C VAL A 266 24.51 -2.19 -18.94
N THR A 267 25.58 -2.98 -18.85
CA THR A 267 26.95 -2.47 -18.80
C THR A 267 27.79 -3.08 -19.90
N GLN A 268 28.79 -2.32 -20.35
CA GLN A 268 29.80 -2.75 -21.32
C GLN A 268 31.17 -2.61 -20.67
N ASN A 269 31.94 -3.70 -20.60
CA ASN A 269 33.22 -3.76 -19.91
C ASN A 269 33.15 -3.29 -18.44
N GLY A 270 32.02 -3.54 -17.77
CA GLY A 270 31.74 -3.08 -16.42
C GLY A 270 31.44 -1.57 -16.28
N GLY A 271 31.37 -0.83 -17.40
CA GLY A 271 31.08 0.59 -17.47
C GLY A 271 29.82 0.92 -18.29
N ALA A 272 29.69 2.19 -18.66
CA ALA A 272 28.60 2.70 -19.49
C ALA A 272 28.73 2.21 -20.95
N LEU A 273 27.61 2.14 -21.64
CA LEU A 273 27.52 1.78 -23.05
C LEU A 273 28.13 2.88 -23.94
N THR A 274 28.92 2.46 -24.93
CA THR A 274 29.38 3.36 -26.01
C THR A 274 28.29 3.61 -27.03
N GLU A 275 27.36 2.67 -27.19
CA GLU A 275 26.20 2.77 -28.09
C GLU A 275 24.96 2.13 -27.45
N PRO A 276 23.75 2.67 -27.68
CA PRO A 276 22.51 2.08 -27.16
C PRO A 276 22.32 0.63 -27.62
N GLN A 277 22.12 -0.27 -26.66
CA GLN A 277 21.71 -1.65 -26.88
C GLN A 277 20.21 -1.83 -26.74
N ILE A 278 19.67 -2.95 -27.23
CA ILE A 278 18.24 -3.29 -27.09
C ILE A 278 18.08 -4.40 -26.05
N ALA A 279 17.30 -4.14 -25.00
CA ALA A 279 16.85 -5.16 -24.07
C ALA A 279 15.50 -5.72 -24.54
N LYS A 280 15.35 -7.04 -24.56
CA LYS A 280 14.06 -7.71 -24.72
C LYS A 280 13.57 -8.20 -23.36
N PHE A 281 12.29 -7.96 -23.08
CA PHE A 281 11.53 -8.46 -21.95
C PHE A 281 10.45 -9.41 -22.46
N GLU A 282 10.23 -10.52 -21.75
CA GLU A 282 9.15 -11.47 -22.04
C GLU A 282 8.54 -12.00 -20.74
N PHE A 283 7.24 -12.26 -20.75
CA PHE A 283 6.56 -12.94 -19.65
C PHE A 283 6.72 -14.45 -19.76
N MET A 284 7.28 -15.07 -18.72
CA MET A 284 7.40 -16.53 -18.61
C MET A 284 6.14 -17.17 -18.03
N SER A 285 5.37 -16.40 -17.24
CA SER A 285 4.10 -16.81 -16.63
C SER A 285 3.17 -15.59 -16.46
N GLY A 286 1.94 -15.81 -16.00
CA GLY A 286 0.94 -14.76 -15.78
C GLY A 286 0.27 -14.21 -17.06
N ALA A 287 -0.78 -13.41 -16.89
CA ALA A 287 -1.62 -12.83 -17.94
C ALA A 287 -1.37 -11.34 -18.21
N ALA A 288 -0.42 -10.73 -17.50
CA ALA A 288 -0.04 -9.32 -17.66
C ALA A 288 0.32 -8.95 -19.11
N SER A 289 0.18 -7.65 -19.39
CA SER A 289 0.42 -7.04 -20.70
C SER A 289 1.40 -5.88 -20.60
N PHE A 290 2.44 -5.87 -21.45
CA PHE A 290 3.35 -4.74 -21.56
C PHE A 290 2.69 -3.50 -22.18
N ASP A 291 3.05 -2.32 -21.68
CA ASP A 291 2.71 -1.03 -22.30
C ASP A 291 3.70 -0.69 -23.43
N ILE A 292 3.27 -0.93 -24.67
CA ILE A 292 4.06 -0.65 -25.88
C ILE A 292 4.12 0.84 -26.25
N THR A 293 3.43 1.71 -25.50
CA THR A 293 3.38 3.16 -25.77
C THR A 293 4.47 3.93 -25.04
N LYS A 294 5.21 3.29 -24.12
CA LYS A 294 6.31 3.89 -23.37
C LYS A 294 7.44 4.38 -24.29
N PRO A 295 8.19 5.43 -23.89
CA PRO A 295 9.35 5.90 -24.64
C PRO A 295 10.42 4.81 -24.76
N ASN A 296 11.26 4.90 -25.79
CA ASN A 296 12.34 3.96 -26.10
C ASN A 296 11.89 2.52 -26.43
N VAL A 297 10.59 2.23 -26.44
CA VAL A 297 10.05 0.97 -26.94
C VAL A 297 10.20 0.89 -28.45
N VAL A 298 10.76 -0.22 -28.92
CA VAL A 298 10.86 -0.56 -30.35
C VAL A 298 9.54 -1.20 -30.78
N GLN A 299 8.56 -0.36 -31.12
CA GLN A 299 7.19 -0.78 -31.40
C GLN A 299 7.08 -1.81 -32.53
N SER A 300 7.94 -1.75 -33.55
CA SER A 300 7.91 -2.69 -34.69
C SER A 300 8.24 -4.14 -34.31
N LEU A 301 8.83 -4.36 -33.12
CA LEU A 301 9.21 -5.67 -32.61
C LEU A 301 8.37 -6.09 -31.39
N SER A 302 7.58 -5.18 -30.82
CA SER A 302 6.94 -5.38 -29.52
C SER A 302 5.46 -5.72 -29.65
N ASP A 303 4.96 -6.53 -28.72
CA ASP A 303 3.56 -6.86 -28.52
C ASP A 303 3.22 -6.88 -27.01
N SER A 304 2.01 -7.33 -26.65
CA SER A 304 1.57 -7.37 -25.25
C SER A 304 2.34 -8.37 -24.39
N ARG A 305 3.07 -9.34 -24.96
CA ARG A 305 3.78 -10.41 -24.24
C ARG A 305 5.30 -10.32 -24.35
N THR A 306 5.80 -9.58 -25.33
CA THR A 306 7.22 -9.35 -25.59
C THR A 306 7.46 -7.87 -25.84
N LEU A 307 8.35 -7.26 -25.06
CA LEU A 307 8.71 -5.84 -25.19
C LEU A 307 10.19 -5.69 -25.55
N TYR A 308 10.49 -4.89 -26.57
CA TYR A 308 11.86 -4.52 -26.93
C TYR A 308 12.07 -3.05 -26.59
N VAL A 309 13.11 -2.73 -25.83
CA VAL A 309 13.38 -1.38 -25.34
C VAL A 309 14.84 -1.02 -25.60
N THR A 310 15.05 0.10 -26.29
CA THR A 310 16.37 0.68 -26.49
C THR A 310 16.86 1.29 -25.18
N THR A 311 18.08 0.95 -24.78
CA THR A 311 18.72 1.50 -23.59
C THR A 311 18.96 3.01 -23.72
N HIS A 312 18.85 3.72 -22.61
CA HIS A 312 19.15 5.14 -22.52
C HIS A 312 19.84 5.44 -21.19
N SER A 313 20.62 6.52 -21.14
CA SER A 313 21.36 6.88 -19.93
C SER A 313 20.48 7.63 -18.95
N GLU A 314 20.31 7.09 -17.75
CA GLU A 314 19.66 7.75 -16.61
C GLU A 314 20.60 7.69 -15.39
N LYS A 315 20.94 8.84 -14.81
CA LYS A 315 21.81 8.95 -13.61
C LYS A 315 23.16 8.22 -13.73
N GLY A 316 23.69 8.11 -14.95
CA GLY A 316 24.98 7.44 -15.22
C GLY A 316 24.89 5.92 -15.36
N GLN A 317 23.68 5.37 -15.46
CA GLN A 317 23.44 3.97 -15.81
C GLN A 317 22.68 3.89 -17.13
N ASP A 318 23.04 2.92 -17.97
CA ASP A 318 22.29 2.64 -19.19
C ASP A 318 21.19 1.63 -18.90
N ILE A 319 19.95 2.08 -19.08
CA ILE A 319 18.77 1.38 -18.60
C ILE A 319 17.72 1.19 -19.69
N ALA A 320 16.90 0.15 -19.52
CA ALA A 320 15.70 -0.10 -20.29
C ALA A 320 14.58 -0.47 -19.33
N ASP A 321 13.45 0.26 -19.40
CA ASP A 321 12.31 0.06 -18.51
C ASP A 321 11.16 -0.61 -19.27
N ALA A 322 10.58 -1.64 -18.67
CA ALA A 322 9.40 -2.33 -19.14
C ALA A 322 8.27 -2.14 -18.14
N CYS A 323 7.24 -1.38 -18.54
CA CYS A 323 6.03 -1.17 -17.74
C CYS A 323 4.93 -2.13 -18.23
N PHE A 324 4.14 -2.66 -17.31
CA PHE A 324 3.07 -3.60 -17.62
C PHE A 324 1.96 -3.57 -16.58
N SER A 325 0.73 -3.87 -17.01
CA SER A 325 -0.44 -3.95 -16.14
C SER A 325 -1.13 -5.31 -16.27
N ASP A 326 -1.96 -5.64 -15.27
CA ASP A 326 -2.77 -6.86 -15.26
C ASP A 326 -4.17 -6.58 -14.72
N THR A 327 -5.13 -7.40 -15.10
CA THR A 327 -6.51 -7.44 -14.58
C THR A 327 -6.76 -8.61 -13.62
N GLN A 328 -5.76 -9.49 -13.46
CA GLN A 328 -5.79 -10.63 -12.57
C GLN A 328 -4.77 -10.46 -11.44
N ALA A 329 -5.21 -10.69 -10.20
CA ALA A 329 -4.31 -10.71 -9.07
C ALA A 329 -3.51 -12.02 -9.09
N GLU A 330 -2.23 -11.95 -9.46
CA GLU A 330 -1.37 -13.11 -9.62
C GLU A 330 0.12 -12.76 -9.50
N LYS A 331 0.97 -13.79 -9.59
CA LYS A 331 2.41 -13.60 -9.75
C LYS A 331 2.80 -13.74 -11.21
N VAL A 332 3.65 -12.84 -11.68
CA VAL A 332 4.10 -12.74 -13.06
C VAL A 332 5.63 -12.82 -13.09
N GLU A 333 6.19 -13.78 -13.82
CA GLU A 333 7.65 -13.88 -14.00
C GLU A 333 8.06 -13.15 -15.28
N VAL A 334 8.93 -12.14 -15.15
CA VAL A 334 9.51 -11.36 -16.25
C VAL A 334 10.94 -11.80 -16.49
N ARG A 335 11.27 -12.08 -17.75
CA ARG A 335 12.63 -12.39 -18.19
C ARG A 335 13.19 -11.29 -19.09
N ALA A 336 14.40 -10.83 -18.81
CA ALA A 336 15.13 -9.85 -19.61
C ALA A 336 16.39 -10.45 -20.24
N PHE A 337 16.71 -10.02 -21.47
CA PHE A 337 17.94 -10.37 -22.18
C PHE A 337 18.39 -9.25 -23.11
N LEU A 338 19.67 -9.27 -23.47
CA LEU A 338 20.24 -8.32 -24.42
C LEU A 338 20.04 -8.86 -25.84
N TYR A 339 19.18 -8.22 -26.62
CA TYR A 339 18.73 -8.72 -27.93
C TYR A 339 19.88 -8.84 -28.94
N ASN A 340 20.79 -7.88 -28.93
CA ASN A 340 21.94 -7.85 -29.84
C ASN A 340 23.10 -8.76 -29.39
N HIS A 341 23.00 -9.31 -28.17
CA HIS A 341 24.09 -10.03 -27.50
C HIS A 341 23.53 -11.31 -26.83
N PRO A 342 23.11 -12.31 -27.63
CA PRO A 342 22.49 -13.54 -27.13
C PRO A 342 23.41 -14.40 -26.24
N GLU A 343 24.71 -14.15 -26.27
CA GLU A 343 25.72 -14.74 -25.38
C GLU A 343 25.56 -14.30 -23.92
N VAL A 344 24.93 -13.15 -23.67
CA VAL A 344 24.68 -12.63 -22.31
C VAL A 344 23.55 -13.43 -21.68
N LYS A 345 23.82 -14.01 -20.51
CA LYS A 345 22.82 -14.82 -19.80
C LYS A 345 21.61 -13.96 -19.41
N PRO A 346 20.38 -14.45 -19.66
CA PRO A 346 19.15 -13.75 -19.29
C PRO A 346 19.01 -13.66 -17.76
N LYS A 347 18.20 -12.70 -17.31
CA LYS A 347 17.80 -12.53 -15.90
C LYS A 347 16.29 -12.64 -15.79
N THR A 348 15.81 -13.25 -14.70
CA THR A 348 14.38 -13.36 -14.39
C THR A 348 14.09 -12.69 -13.06
N LEU A 349 12.88 -12.15 -12.93
CA LEU A 349 12.37 -11.53 -11.72
C LEU A 349 10.85 -11.71 -11.64
N ASP A 350 10.35 -12.04 -10.44
CA ASP A 350 8.91 -12.16 -10.18
C ASP A 350 8.33 -10.81 -9.77
N PHE A 351 7.11 -10.55 -10.22
CA PHE A 351 6.25 -9.43 -9.84
C PHE A 351 4.91 -9.96 -9.32
N THR A 352 4.21 -9.18 -8.51
CA THR A 352 2.91 -9.55 -7.93
C THR A 352 1.88 -8.46 -8.18
N PHE A 353 0.75 -8.81 -8.79
CA PHE A 353 -0.42 -7.94 -8.82
C PHE A 353 -1.34 -8.23 -7.63
N ALA A 354 -1.61 -7.21 -6.83
CA ALA A 354 -2.51 -7.30 -5.68
C ALA A 354 -3.98 -7.35 -6.11
N THR A 355 -4.84 -7.89 -5.26
CA THR A 355 -6.29 -7.85 -5.47
C THR A 355 -6.76 -6.40 -5.55
N ASN A 356 -7.45 -6.05 -6.64
CA ASN A 356 -8.14 -4.78 -6.77
C ASN A 356 -9.45 -4.82 -5.96
N GLU A 357 -9.37 -4.63 -4.66
CA GLU A 357 -10.55 -4.52 -3.81
C GLU A 357 -11.22 -3.17 -4.02
N THR A 358 -12.20 -3.12 -4.93
CA THR A 358 -13.04 -1.93 -5.12
C THR A 358 -13.85 -1.60 -3.87
N TYR A 359 -14.19 -2.61 -3.06
CA TYR A 359 -14.96 -2.47 -1.84
C TYR A 359 -14.21 -3.02 -0.63
N HIS A 360 -14.21 -2.24 0.46
CA HIS A 360 -13.76 -2.71 1.76
C HIS A 360 -14.95 -2.88 2.70
N LEU A 361 -14.90 -3.94 3.51
CA LEU A 361 -15.91 -4.30 4.50
C LEU A 361 -15.25 -4.34 5.88
N GLY A 362 -15.80 -3.60 6.84
CA GLY A 362 -15.47 -3.70 8.26
C GLY A 362 -16.67 -4.22 9.05
N LEU A 363 -16.45 -4.94 10.16
CA LEU A 363 -17.51 -5.41 11.06
C LEU A 363 -17.14 -5.08 12.50
N SER A 364 -18.08 -4.50 13.25
CA SER A 364 -17.91 -4.14 14.67
C SER A 364 -19.15 -4.46 15.50
N SER A 365 -19.00 -4.54 16.82
CA SER A 365 -20.12 -4.72 17.75
C SER A 365 -20.69 -3.37 18.18
N LEU A 366 -22.01 -3.21 18.05
CA LEU A 366 -22.77 -2.08 18.61
C LEU A 366 -23.27 -2.39 20.02
N THR A 367 -23.77 -3.62 20.23
CA THR A 367 -24.28 -4.09 21.51
C THR A 367 -23.87 -5.54 21.70
N ASP A 368 -23.33 -5.86 22.87
CA ASP A 368 -22.82 -7.18 23.22
C ASP A 368 -23.16 -7.52 24.68
N ASN A 369 -22.94 -8.77 25.09
CA ASN A 369 -23.15 -9.29 26.45
C ASN A 369 -24.62 -9.29 26.92
N GLN A 370 -25.59 -9.31 25.99
CA GLN A 370 -27.00 -9.34 26.37
C GLN A 370 -27.42 -10.66 27.04
N PRO A 371 -28.45 -10.63 27.92
CA PRO A 371 -29.00 -11.84 28.49
C PRO A 371 -29.59 -12.79 27.45
N ALA A 372 -29.38 -14.10 27.62
CA ALA A 372 -29.94 -15.15 26.80
C ALA A 372 -31.42 -15.45 27.13
N ASP A 373 -32.29 -14.46 27.00
CA ASP A 373 -33.72 -14.53 27.36
C ASP A 373 -34.67 -14.58 26.15
N GLY A 374 -34.11 -14.68 24.95
CA GLY A 374 -34.83 -14.71 23.67
C GLY A 374 -35.37 -13.36 23.20
N ASN A 375 -35.16 -12.27 23.95
CA ASN A 375 -35.68 -10.94 23.63
C ASN A 375 -34.60 -9.85 23.64
N SER A 376 -33.57 -9.97 24.49
CA SER A 376 -32.46 -9.03 24.57
C SER A 376 -31.52 -9.23 23.37
N GLU A 377 -31.25 -8.15 22.63
CA GLU A 377 -30.56 -8.19 21.34
C GLU A 377 -29.10 -7.76 21.43
N ASN A 378 -28.20 -8.62 20.97
CA ASN A 378 -26.88 -8.19 20.52
C ASN A 378 -27.01 -7.58 19.12
N ALA A 379 -26.11 -6.66 18.76
CA ALA A 379 -26.14 -5.97 17.48
C ALA A 379 -24.73 -5.76 16.91
N GLY A 380 -24.56 -6.09 15.63
CA GLY A 380 -23.34 -5.82 14.86
C GLY A 380 -23.59 -4.83 13.72
N GLN A 381 -22.55 -4.06 13.37
CA GLN A 381 -22.58 -3.09 12.28
C GLN A 381 -21.45 -3.38 11.29
N ALA A 382 -21.83 -3.56 10.04
CA ALA A 382 -20.93 -3.62 8.91
C ALA A 382 -20.80 -2.23 8.28
N VAL A 383 -19.57 -1.78 8.05
CA VAL A 383 -19.25 -0.55 7.33
C VAL A 383 -18.70 -0.94 5.96
N VAL A 384 -19.22 -0.35 4.89
CA VAL A 384 -18.78 -0.63 3.52
C VAL A 384 -18.30 0.65 2.85
N THR A 385 -17.09 0.61 2.30
CA THR A 385 -16.53 1.74 1.52
C THR A 385 -16.21 1.29 0.10
N GLU A 386 -16.32 2.22 -0.85
CA GLU A 386 -15.94 2.04 -2.26
C GLU A 386 -14.71 2.90 -2.53
N ASN A 387 -13.59 2.29 -2.92
CA ASN A 387 -12.29 2.96 -3.12
C ASN A 387 -11.85 3.83 -1.92
N GLY A 388 -12.11 3.36 -0.69
CA GLY A 388 -11.82 4.09 0.55
C GLY A 388 -12.73 5.30 0.81
N GLY A 389 -13.79 5.48 0.02
CA GLY A 389 -14.77 6.54 0.15
C GLY A 389 -16.20 6.03 0.24
N ARG A 390 -17.15 6.95 0.07
CA ARG A 390 -18.59 6.67 0.13
C ARG A 390 -19.04 5.79 -1.05
N LEU A 391 -20.02 4.92 -0.81
CA LEU A 391 -20.66 4.13 -1.85
C LEU A 391 -21.37 5.03 -2.88
N THR A 392 -21.15 4.76 -4.16
CA THR A 392 -21.93 5.36 -5.25
C THR A 392 -23.30 4.70 -5.41
N GLN A 393 -23.41 3.43 -5.02
CA GLN A 393 -24.66 2.66 -4.97
C GLN A 393 -24.69 1.77 -3.73
N PRO A 394 -25.87 1.62 -3.08
CA PRO A 394 -26.00 0.72 -1.95
C PRO A 394 -25.64 -0.72 -2.31
N GLN A 395 -24.85 -1.36 -1.46
CA GLN A 395 -24.49 -2.77 -1.56
C GLN A 395 -25.37 -3.62 -0.62
N ILE A 396 -25.33 -4.94 -0.76
CA ILE A 396 -26.04 -5.87 0.13
C ILE A 396 -25.00 -6.58 0.99
N VAL A 397 -25.15 -6.49 2.30
CA VAL A 397 -24.35 -7.25 3.27
C VAL A 397 -25.15 -8.48 3.70
N ARG A 398 -24.54 -9.65 3.56
CA ARG A 398 -25.05 -10.93 4.03
C ARG A 398 -24.40 -11.24 5.39
N PHE A 399 -25.21 -11.29 6.43
CA PHE A 399 -24.83 -11.73 7.76
C PHE A 399 -25.23 -13.18 8.00
N GLU A 400 -24.36 -13.94 8.63
CA GLU A 400 -24.62 -15.33 9.04
C GLU A 400 -23.91 -15.67 10.35
N PHE A 401 -24.40 -16.70 11.04
CA PHE A 401 -23.73 -17.25 12.22
C PHE A 401 -22.92 -18.50 11.87
N ASP A 402 -21.89 -18.79 12.66
CA ASP A 402 -21.23 -20.09 12.63
C ASP A 402 -22.21 -21.23 12.93
N SER A 403 -21.96 -22.41 12.35
CA SER A 403 -22.84 -23.57 12.56
C SER A 403 -22.85 -24.00 14.03
N GLY A 404 -24.04 -24.16 14.63
CA GLY A 404 -24.21 -24.74 15.96
C GLY A 404 -24.87 -23.84 17.00
N THR A 405 -25.00 -22.54 16.73
CA THR A 405 -25.68 -21.59 17.66
C THR A 405 -27.20 -21.64 17.58
N SER A 406 -27.88 -21.31 18.69
CA SER A 406 -29.32 -21.05 18.71
C SER A 406 -29.72 -19.60 18.44
N ALA A 407 -28.76 -18.69 18.26
CA ALA A 407 -29.01 -17.28 17.97
C ALA A 407 -29.86 -17.10 16.71
N ARG A 408 -30.73 -16.09 16.74
CA ARG A 408 -31.66 -15.78 15.65
C ARG A 408 -31.66 -14.29 15.35
N PHE A 409 -31.53 -13.94 14.07
CA PHE A 409 -31.68 -12.56 13.60
C PHE A 409 -33.12 -12.07 13.79
N ASP A 410 -33.25 -10.82 14.23
CA ASP A 410 -34.50 -10.07 14.11
C ASP A 410 -34.61 -9.57 12.67
N THR A 411 -35.39 -10.28 11.85
CA THR A 411 -35.60 -9.92 10.44
C THR A 411 -36.47 -8.67 10.25
N THR A 412 -36.97 -8.07 11.32
CA THR A 412 -37.73 -6.82 11.28
C THR A 412 -36.85 -5.58 11.49
N LYS A 413 -35.59 -5.77 11.91
CA LYS A 413 -34.62 -4.69 12.15
C LYS A 413 -33.31 -4.90 11.38
N PRO A 414 -32.69 -3.83 10.85
CA PRO A 414 -33.20 -2.45 10.78
C PRO A 414 -34.36 -2.32 9.77
N ALA A 415 -35.43 -1.61 10.16
CA ALA A 415 -36.67 -1.56 9.39
C ALA A 415 -36.48 -0.89 8.01
N GLY A 416 -36.89 -1.57 6.94
CA GLY A 416 -36.86 -1.04 5.57
C GLY A 416 -35.62 -1.37 4.74
N TYR A 417 -34.56 -1.94 5.33
CA TYR A 417 -33.31 -2.31 4.63
C TYR A 417 -33.11 -3.82 4.47
N VAL A 418 -33.77 -4.63 5.31
CA VAL A 418 -33.72 -6.09 5.25
C VAL A 418 -34.36 -6.60 3.96
N GLN A 419 -33.65 -7.47 3.24
CA GLN A 419 -34.10 -8.04 1.97
C GLN A 419 -35.07 -9.21 2.18
N PRO A 420 -36.02 -9.46 1.24
CA PRO A 420 -37.06 -10.48 1.39
C PRO A 420 -36.55 -11.93 1.51
N ASN A 421 -35.32 -12.20 1.08
CA ASN A 421 -34.67 -13.52 1.18
C ASN A 421 -34.00 -13.77 2.54
N SER A 422 -34.15 -12.85 3.49
CA SER A 422 -33.64 -13.01 4.85
C SER A 422 -34.40 -14.07 5.65
N SER A 423 -33.70 -14.70 6.59
CA SER A 423 -34.19 -15.73 7.48
C SER A 423 -33.63 -15.51 8.88
N SER A 424 -34.05 -16.33 9.84
CA SER A 424 -33.56 -16.22 11.22
C SER A 424 -32.11 -16.67 11.40
N THR A 425 -31.45 -17.27 10.40
CA THR A 425 -30.05 -17.72 10.46
C THR A 425 -29.14 -17.06 9.42
N VAL A 426 -29.71 -16.40 8.42
CA VAL A 426 -28.98 -15.63 7.40
C VAL A 426 -29.78 -14.36 7.10
N LEU A 427 -29.18 -13.20 7.29
CA LEU A 427 -29.81 -11.89 7.12
C LEU A 427 -29.14 -11.13 5.98
N TYR A 428 -29.91 -10.61 5.03
CA TYR A 428 -29.42 -9.78 3.94
C TYR A 428 -29.89 -8.34 4.18
N VAL A 429 -28.96 -7.41 4.32
CA VAL A 429 -29.25 -6.02 4.66
C VAL A 429 -28.64 -5.11 3.61
N LYS A 430 -29.47 -4.25 3.00
CA LYS A 430 -28.98 -3.23 2.08
C LYS A 430 -28.29 -2.11 2.87
N THR A 431 -27.12 -1.67 2.42
CA THR A 431 -26.42 -0.57 3.06
C THR A 431 -27.21 0.73 2.95
N HIS A 432 -27.04 1.61 3.94
CA HIS A 432 -27.59 2.95 3.95
C HIS A 432 -26.59 3.91 4.59
N PHE A 433 -26.67 5.18 4.21
CA PHE A 433 -25.78 6.19 4.74
C PHE A 433 -26.28 6.66 6.12
N ASP A 434 -25.46 6.46 7.14
CA ASP A 434 -25.67 7.02 8.47
C ASP A 434 -25.13 8.45 8.51
N ASN A 435 -26.03 9.40 8.75
CA ASN A 435 -25.66 10.82 8.82
C ASN A 435 -24.88 11.18 10.09
N ASP A 436 -24.99 10.40 11.16
CA ASP A 436 -24.30 10.69 12.41
C ASP A 436 -22.86 10.16 12.35
N ALA A 437 -22.67 8.93 11.85
CA ALA A 437 -21.36 8.33 11.67
C ALA A 437 -20.61 8.79 10.40
N GLN A 438 -21.31 9.36 9.40
CA GLN A 438 -20.78 9.70 8.07
C GLN A 438 -20.25 8.50 7.28
N GLU A 439 -20.90 7.34 7.43
CA GLU A 439 -20.48 6.07 6.85
C GLU A 439 -21.66 5.35 6.17
N ASP A 440 -21.39 4.49 5.18
CA ASP A 440 -22.39 3.59 4.60
C ASP A 440 -22.40 2.27 5.38
N ILE A 441 -23.50 1.99 6.07
CA ILE A 441 -23.61 0.93 7.07
C ILE A 441 -24.72 -0.09 6.76
N ALA A 442 -24.57 -1.29 7.28
CA ALA A 442 -25.61 -2.31 7.39
C ALA A 442 -25.56 -2.93 8.80
N GLU A 443 -26.70 -3.10 9.45
CA GLU A 443 -26.77 -3.58 10.83
C GLU A 443 -27.52 -4.91 10.94
N ALA A 444 -27.10 -5.73 11.89
CA ALA A 444 -27.75 -7.00 12.21
C ALA A 444 -28.03 -7.07 13.71
N CYS A 445 -29.31 -7.16 14.07
CA CYS A 445 -29.77 -7.39 15.44
C CYS A 445 -30.16 -8.86 15.62
N PHE A 446 -29.82 -9.47 16.74
CA PHE A 446 -30.10 -10.87 17.01
C PHE A 446 -30.20 -11.18 18.50
N ALA A 447 -31.03 -12.17 18.85
CA ALA A 447 -31.25 -12.61 20.22
C ALA A 447 -31.05 -14.14 20.33
N ASP A 448 -30.82 -14.61 21.55
CA ASP A 448 -30.64 -16.03 21.87
C ASP A 448 -31.35 -16.40 23.18
N ASN A 449 -31.68 -17.69 23.33
CA ASN A 449 -32.21 -18.29 24.56
C ASN A 449 -31.14 -19.13 25.31
N VAL A 450 -29.96 -19.30 24.73
CA VAL A 450 -28.84 -20.04 25.32
C VAL A 450 -27.70 -19.08 25.63
N ALA A 451 -27.14 -19.19 26.83
CA ALA A 451 -25.94 -18.44 27.19
C ALA A 451 -24.73 -19.10 26.53
N GLU A 452 -24.21 -18.48 25.47
CA GLU A 452 -23.11 -18.97 24.66
C GLU A 452 -22.36 -17.83 23.97
N ALA A 453 -21.18 -18.14 23.43
CA ALA A 453 -20.48 -17.25 22.51
C ALA A 453 -20.92 -17.53 21.07
N VAL A 454 -21.14 -16.48 20.29
CA VAL A 454 -21.63 -16.53 18.91
C VAL A 454 -20.70 -15.72 18.01
N THR A 455 -20.26 -16.31 16.90
CA THR A 455 -19.53 -15.58 15.85
C THR A 455 -20.51 -15.11 14.78
N LEU A 456 -20.53 -13.81 14.52
CA LEU A 456 -21.22 -13.20 13.39
C LEU A 456 -20.23 -13.02 12.24
N THR A 457 -20.59 -13.50 11.06
CA THR A 457 -19.84 -13.30 9.81
C THR A 457 -20.61 -12.37 8.88
N ALA A 458 -19.95 -11.36 8.33
CA ALA A 458 -20.48 -10.46 7.31
C ALA A 458 -19.74 -10.66 5.98
N CYS A 459 -20.49 -10.79 4.90
CA CYS A 459 -19.98 -10.91 3.52
C CYS A 459 -20.67 -9.88 2.62
N LEU A 460 -19.95 -9.32 1.65
CA LEU A 460 -20.55 -8.45 0.64
C LEU A 460 -21.15 -9.30 -0.50
N ASP A 461 -22.47 -9.27 -0.65
CA ASP A 461 -23.18 -10.12 -1.61
C ASP A 461 -22.85 -9.73 -3.05
N GLY A 462 -22.55 -10.73 -3.89
CA GLY A 462 -22.11 -10.51 -5.28
C GLY A 462 -20.68 -9.97 -5.45
N GLN A 463 -19.92 -9.74 -4.36
CA GLN A 463 -18.54 -9.25 -4.40
C GLN A 463 -17.56 -10.28 -3.80
N PRO A 464 -17.25 -11.38 -4.52
CA PRO A 464 -16.42 -12.46 -3.98
C PRO A 464 -14.95 -12.07 -3.72
N GLN A 465 -14.52 -10.91 -4.22
CA GLN A 465 -13.16 -10.38 -4.01
C GLN A 465 -13.02 -9.67 -2.66
N THR A 466 -14.12 -9.23 -2.04
CA THR A 466 -14.08 -8.58 -0.73
C THR A 466 -14.04 -9.63 0.37
N GLN A 467 -13.01 -9.59 1.21
CA GLN A 467 -12.82 -10.58 2.27
C GLN A 467 -13.96 -10.52 3.32
N PRO A 468 -14.58 -11.67 3.66
CA PRO A 468 -15.53 -11.74 4.78
C PRO A 468 -14.93 -11.28 6.12
N GLN A 469 -15.74 -10.62 6.94
CA GLN A 469 -15.34 -10.17 8.28
C GLN A 469 -16.10 -10.93 9.35
N THR A 470 -15.45 -11.20 10.48
CA THR A 470 -16.06 -11.92 11.61
C THR A 470 -15.93 -11.14 12.91
N GLN A 471 -16.95 -11.24 13.77
CA GLN A 471 -17.00 -10.59 15.08
C GLN A 471 -17.64 -11.54 16.10
N GLY A 472 -16.98 -11.73 17.25
CA GLY A 472 -17.52 -12.51 18.37
C GLY A 472 -18.45 -11.69 19.24
N PHE A 473 -19.50 -12.34 19.73
CA PHE A 473 -20.50 -11.82 20.67
C PHE A 473 -20.73 -12.84 21.79
N GLU A 474 -21.09 -12.37 22.98
CA GLU A 474 -21.46 -13.22 24.11
C GLU A 474 -22.91 -13.00 24.52
N PHE A 475 -23.63 -14.10 24.77
CA PHE A 475 -24.90 -14.10 25.49
C PHE A 475 -24.69 -14.60 26.91
N THR A 476 -25.12 -13.81 27.89
CA THR A 476 -24.94 -14.13 29.32
C THR A 476 -26.17 -14.85 29.88
N ALA A 477 -25.98 -15.63 30.95
CA ALA A 477 -27.09 -16.29 31.61
C ALA A 477 -28.14 -15.25 32.11
N PRO A 478 -29.45 -15.50 31.92
CA PRO A 478 -30.49 -14.60 32.41
C PRO A 478 -30.37 -14.35 33.92
N ARG A 479 -30.59 -13.10 34.33
CA ARG A 479 -30.63 -12.73 35.74
C ARG A 479 -31.97 -13.09 36.37
N THR A 480 -31.93 -13.95 37.38
CA THR A 480 -32.99 -14.29 38.32
C THR A 480 -32.88 -13.40 39.56
N TYR A 481 -33.93 -12.64 39.84
CA TYR A 481 -34.03 -11.76 41.01
C TYR A 481 -34.64 -12.49 42.22
N PHE A 482 -34.24 -12.07 43.42
CA PHE A 482 -34.71 -12.58 44.71
C PHE A 482 -35.11 -11.41 45.62
N LEU A 483 -36.19 -11.60 46.37
CA LEU A 483 -36.67 -10.66 47.39
C LEU A 483 -36.66 -11.33 48.76
N GLY A 484 -35.95 -10.72 49.71
CA GLY A 484 -36.02 -11.00 51.15
C GLY A 484 -36.74 -9.86 51.88
N LEU A 485 -37.44 -10.18 52.97
CA LEU A 485 -38.11 -9.21 53.83
C LEU A 485 -37.87 -9.58 55.30
N SER A 486 -37.45 -8.62 56.11
CA SER A 486 -37.16 -8.81 57.53
C SER A 486 -37.67 -7.63 58.38
N SER A 487 -38.07 -7.92 59.62
CA SER A 487 -38.31 -6.92 60.66
C SER A 487 -36.98 -6.40 61.22
N MET A 488 -36.87 -5.08 61.42
CA MET A 488 -35.66 -4.44 61.93
C MET A 488 -35.83 -3.79 63.31
N THR A 489 -37.06 -3.45 63.72
CA THR A 489 -37.37 -3.00 65.08
C THR A 489 -37.81 -4.14 65.99
N PRO A 490 -37.70 -4.01 67.33
CA PRO A 490 -38.30 -4.95 68.26
C PRO A 490 -39.82 -4.97 68.08
N ASP A 491 -40.37 -6.16 67.83
CA ASP A 491 -41.82 -6.36 67.73
C ASP A 491 -42.54 -5.98 69.06
N GLY A 492 -43.72 -5.40 68.96
CA GLY A 492 -44.51 -4.99 70.12
C GLY A 492 -44.35 -3.53 70.56
N VAL A 493 -44.05 -2.61 69.65
CA VAL A 493 -44.04 -1.16 69.97
C VAL A 493 -45.44 -0.67 70.37
N PRO A 494 -45.56 0.41 71.17
CA PRO A 494 -46.87 0.95 71.55
C PRO A 494 -47.71 1.40 70.35
N ALA A 495 -49.01 1.13 70.39
CA ALA A 495 -49.98 1.67 69.43
C ALA A 495 -50.41 3.09 69.83
N ASP A 496 -49.55 4.08 69.62
CA ASP A 496 -49.79 5.49 69.97
C ASP A 496 -49.83 6.41 68.74
N GLY A 497 -49.77 5.84 67.52
CA GLY A 497 -49.70 6.59 66.27
C GLY A 497 -48.38 7.34 66.04
N ILE A 498 -47.39 7.18 66.93
CA ILE A 498 -46.11 7.89 66.89
C ILE A 498 -44.93 6.90 66.88
N SER A 499 -45.05 5.79 67.60
CA SER A 499 -44.03 4.75 67.71
C SER A 499 -43.91 3.97 66.40
N GLU A 500 -42.75 4.09 65.76
CA GLU A 500 -42.48 3.52 64.43
C GLU A 500 -41.96 2.08 64.52
N ASN A 501 -42.48 1.23 63.64
CA ASN A 501 -41.85 -0.03 63.25
C ASN A 501 -41.07 0.15 61.94
N MET A 502 -40.02 -0.65 61.77
CA MET A 502 -39.19 -0.65 60.56
C MET A 502 -39.05 -2.06 60.00
N ALA A 503 -39.25 -2.18 58.69
CA ALA A 503 -38.91 -3.38 57.91
C ALA A 503 -37.83 -3.06 56.88
N GLN A 504 -37.04 -4.08 56.52
CA GLN A 504 -36.05 -4.03 55.46
C GLN A 504 -36.40 -5.07 54.39
N ALA A 505 -36.52 -4.63 53.14
CA ALA A 505 -36.50 -5.51 51.98
C ALA A 505 -35.08 -5.54 51.41
N ILE A 506 -34.58 -6.75 51.10
CA ILE A 506 -33.30 -6.97 50.43
C ILE A 506 -33.60 -7.51 49.04
N VAL A 507 -33.03 -6.87 48.02
CA VAL A 507 -33.16 -7.31 46.63
C VAL A 507 -31.79 -7.81 46.16
N SER A 508 -31.76 -8.98 45.55
CA SER A 508 -30.54 -9.54 44.95
C SER A 508 -30.84 -10.24 43.63
N CYS A 509 -29.82 -10.55 42.85
CA CYS A 509 -29.95 -11.41 41.67
C CYS A 509 -28.78 -12.40 41.60
N ASN A 510 -28.93 -13.49 40.85
CA ASN A 510 -27.77 -14.32 40.48
C ASN A 510 -26.80 -13.49 39.59
N GLY A 511 -25.54 -13.39 40.00
CA GLY A 511 -24.51 -12.58 39.31
C GLY A 511 -23.93 -11.45 40.18
N SER A 512 -23.06 -10.63 39.58
CA SER A 512 -22.35 -9.53 40.26
C SER A 512 -23.25 -8.31 40.48
N GLY A 513 -24.04 -8.34 41.56
CA GLY A 513 -24.83 -7.20 42.05
C GLY A 513 -26.02 -6.82 41.15
N LEU A 514 -26.90 -5.95 41.66
CA LEU A 514 -28.03 -5.45 40.86
C LEU A 514 -27.53 -4.50 39.76
N PRO A 515 -28.14 -4.52 38.56
CA PRO A 515 -27.80 -3.61 37.46
C PRO A 515 -28.25 -2.16 37.69
N GLY A 516 -28.81 -1.86 38.87
CA GLY A 516 -29.28 -0.55 39.30
C GLY A 516 -30.37 -0.64 40.38
N PRO A 517 -30.82 0.51 40.93
CA PRO A 517 -31.91 0.58 41.91
C PRO A 517 -33.18 -0.10 41.40
N GLN A 518 -33.77 -0.98 42.19
CA GLN A 518 -35.05 -1.65 41.91
C GLN A 518 -36.18 -0.99 42.69
N THR A 519 -37.40 -1.07 42.19
CA THR A 519 -38.58 -0.58 42.92
C THR A 519 -39.12 -1.69 43.82
N VAL A 520 -39.27 -1.42 45.12
CA VAL A 520 -39.98 -2.28 46.07
C VAL A 520 -41.33 -1.65 46.40
N LYS A 521 -42.40 -2.43 46.25
CA LYS A 521 -43.75 -2.03 46.69
C LYS A 521 -44.06 -2.72 48.01
N PHE A 522 -44.32 -1.93 49.04
CA PHE A 522 -44.79 -2.38 50.35
C PHE A 522 -46.28 -2.11 50.50
N GLU A 523 -47.01 -3.04 51.12
CA GLU A 523 -48.44 -2.94 51.39
C GLU A 523 -48.74 -3.36 52.83
N LEU A 524 -49.48 -2.52 53.56
CA LEU A 524 -49.95 -2.85 54.91
C LEU A 524 -51.33 -3.50 54.81
N GLN A 525 -51.48 -4.66 55.47
CA GLN A 525 -52.76 -5.28 55.75
C GLN A 525 -53.06 -5.14 57.24
N GLY A 526 -53.95 -4.21 57.58
CA GLY A 526 -54.31 -3.88 58.96
C GLY A 526 -54.41 -2.37 59.19
N GLU A 527 -54.57 -1.99 60.45
CA GLU A 527 -54.70 -0.61 60.89
C GLU A 527 -53.30 -0.01 61.14
N GLY A 528 -52.67 0.51 60.08
CA GLY A 528 -51.37 1.17 60.16
C GLY A 528 -51.17 2.15 59.00
N ALA A 529 -50.22 3.08 59.17
CA ALA A 529 -49.88 4.07 58.15
C ALA A 529 -48.36 4.15 57.95
N PHE A 530 -47.91 4.15 56.69
CA PHE A 530 -46.52 4.37 56.34
C PHE A 530 -46.08 5.82 56.62
N ASP A 531 -44.85 5.98 57.09
CA ASP A 531 -44.17 7.26 57.08
C ASP A 531 -43.63 7.55 55.66
N MET A 532 -44.13 8.63 55.06
CA MET A 532 -43.81 9.03 53.69
C MET A 532 -42.67 10.06 53.61
N ARG A 533 -41.96 10.36 54.71
CA ARG A 533 -40.96 11.44 54.79
C ARG A 533 -39.57 11.07 54.20
N GLY A 534 -39.40 9.88 53.63
CA GLY A 534 -38.12 9.39 53.10
C GLY A 534 -37.78 9.91 51.69
N ALA A 535 -36.49 10.13 51.42
CA ALA A 535 -35.99 10.61 50.12
C ALA A 535 -36.13 9.59 48.97
N ASP A 536 -36.23 8.30 49.31
CA ASP A 536 -36.34 7.19 48.34
C ASP A 536 -37.80 6.82 48.03
N VAL A 537 -38.78 7.54 48.62
CA VAL A 537 -40.22 7.31 48.43
C VAL A 537 -40.67 7.84 47.07
N LEU A 538 -41.33 6.99 46.29
CA LEU A 538 -41.78 7.32 44.94
C LEU A 538 -43.22 7.87 44.92
N PRO A 539 -43.57 8.67 43.90
CA PRO A 539 -44.94 9.10 43.65
C PRO A 539 -45.91 7.92 43.54
N GLY A 540 -47.12 8.06 44.08
CA GLY A 540 -48.13 6.99 44.14
C GLY A 540 -48.18 6.23 45.46
N SER A 541 -47.29 6.56 46.41
CA SER A 541 -47.40 6.09 47.79
C SER A 541 -48.62 6.70 48.50
N THR A 542 -49.27 5.92 49.35
CA THR A 542 -50.44 6.28 50.18
C THR A 542 -50.20 5.82 51.62
N GLY A 543 -51.15 6.10 52.53
CA GLY A 543 -51.05 5.62 53.91
C GLY A 543 -50.87 4.10 54.04
N SER A 544 -51.43 3.29 53.13
CA SER A 544 -51.38 1.81 53.18
C SER A 544 -50.48 1.16 52.12
N THR A 545 -49.87 1.94 51.23
CA THR A 545 -49.00 1.43 50.15
C THR A 545 -47.79 2.33 49.97
N LEU A 546 -46.59 1.79 49.97
CA LEU A 546 -45.34 2.55 49.86
C LEU A 546 -44.49 2.00 48.71
N TYR A 547 -44.06 2.88 47.80
CA TYR A 547 -43.11 2.55 46.74
C TYR A 547 -41.75 3.16 47.08
N VAL A 548 -40.71 2.33 47.15
CA VAL A 548 -39.35 2.76 47.55
C VAL A 548 -38.33 2.23 46.57
N LYS A 549 -37.36 3.07 46.17
CA LYS A 549 -36.18 2.59 45.43
C LYS A 549 -35.18 1.92 46.36
N THR A 550 -34.59 0.82 45.94
CA THR A 550 -33.46 0.24 46.67
C THR A 550 -32.24 1.15 46.59
N HIS A 551 -31.49 1.27 47.67
CA HIS A 551 -30.15 1.85 47.66
C HIS A 551 -29.14 0.83 48.19
N ASN A 552 -27.88 0.97 47.78
CA ASN A 552 -26.82 0.09 48.26
C ASN A 552 -26.32 0.58 49.63
N ASP A 553 -26.40 -0.26 50.66
CA ASP A 553 -25.94 0.06 52.03
C ASP A 553 -24.44 -0.22 52.26
N GLY A 554 -23.70 -0.51 51.18
CA GLY A 554 -22.30 -0.94 51.20
C GLY A 554 -22.12 -2.45 51.32
N ARG A 555 -23.20 -3.22 51.48
CA ARG A 555 -23.19 -4.69 51.49
C ARG A 555 -24.26 -5.29 50.57
N GLN A 556 -25.45 -4.71 50.54
CA GLN A 556 -26.62 -5.22 49.83
C GLN A 556 -27.48 -4.05 49.33
N ASP A 557 -28.35 -4.34 48.36
CA ASP A 557 -29.33 -3.37 47.88
C ASP A 557 -30.63 -3.52 48.68
N VAL A 558 -31.01 -2.47 49.39
CA VAL A 558 -32.03 -2.50 50.43
C VAL A 558 -33.07 -1.40 50.24
N ALA A 559 -34.31 -1.67 50.66
CA ALA A 559 -35.36 -0.67 50.79
C ALA A 559 -35.97 -0.76 52.19
N TYR A 560 -36.19 0.39 52.82
CA TYR A 560 -36.76 0.47 54.17
C TYR A 560 -38.20 0.95 54.12
N ALA A 561 -39.04 0.36 54.98
CA ALA A 561 -40.41 0.80 55.21
C ALA A 561 -40.60 1.11 56.69
N TYR A 562 -41.01 2.34 56.98
CA TYR A 562 -41.35 2.82 58.32
C TYR A 562 -42.86 3.01 58.40
N PHE A 563 -43.48 2.55 59.49
CA PHE A 563 -44.93 2.68 59.67
C PHE A 563 -45.32 2.71 61.15
N THR A 564 -46.44 3.34 61.46
CA THR A 564 -47.02 3.45 62.79
C THR A 564 -48.42 2.84 62.81
N ALA A 565 -48.94 2.52 64.00
CA ALA A 565 -50.34 2.12 64.17
C ALA A 565 -50.97 2.87 65.35
N PRO A 566 -52.21 3.39 65.19
CA PRO A 566 -52.94 4.02 66.28
C PRO A 566 -53.65 3.01 67.20
N TRP A 567 -53.74 1.73 66.80
CA TRP A 567 -54.46 0.70 67.55
C TRP A 567 -53.58 -0.53 67.81
N SER A 568 -53.75 -1.14 68.99
CA SER A 568 -53.05 -2.39 69.31
C SER A 568 -53.61 -3.55 68.51
N GLY A 569 -52.74 -4.39 67.96
CA GLY A 569 -53.13 -5.49 67.08
C GLY A 569 -51.96 -5.97 66.23
N THR A 570 -52.23 -6.91 65.33
CA THR A 570 -51.22 -7.38 64.37
C THR A 570 -51.48 -6.75 63.00
N THR A 571 -50.43 -6.21 62.38
CA THR A 571 -50.43 -5.67 61.01
C THR A 571 -49.44 -6.47 60.18
N THR A 572 -49.87 -6.97 59.01
CA THR A 572 -49.00 -7.70 58.09
C THR A 572 -48.45 -6.73 57.04
N LEU A 573 -47.14 -6.70 56.89
CA LEU A 573 -46.46 -5.98 55.82
C LEU A 573 -46.13 -6.95 54.68
N GLN A 574 -46.59 -6.65 53.47
CA GLN A 574 -46.23 -7.39 52.26
C GLN A 574 -45.27 -6.57 51.40
N ALA A 575 -44.27 -7.22 50.81
CA ALA A 575 -43.33 -6.62 49.87
C ALA A 575 -43.33 -7.39 48.54
N SER A 576 -43.27 -6.66 47.43
CA SER A 576 -43.18 -7.20 46.07
C SER A 576 -42.27 -6.34 45.17
N LEU A 577 -41.83 -6.90 44.04
CA LEU A 577 -41.05 -6.20 43.01
C LEU A 577 -41.94 -5.95 41.77
N PRO A 578 -42.52 -4.76 41.60
CA PRO A 578 -43.39 -4.46 40.46
C PRO A 578 -42.71 -4.65 39.10
N ASP A 579 -41.42 -4.35 39.03
CA ASP A 579 -40.60 -4.47 37.82
C ASP A 579 -40.25 -5.94 37.49
N HIS A 580 -40.45 -6.86 38.44
CA HIS A 580 -40.15 -8.29 38.31
C HIS A 580 -41.31 -9.14 38.84
N PRO A 581 -42.47 -9.17 38.17
CA PRO A 581 -43.70 -9.78 38.69
C PRO A 581 -43.63 -11.30 38.88
N LYS A 582 -42.59 -11.95 38.35
CA LYS A 582 -42.32 -13.38 38.56
C LYS A 582 -41.63 -13.69 39.90
N VAL A 583 -41.12 -12.67 40.61
CA VAL A 583 -40.53 -12.83 41.94
C VAL A 583 -41.66 -12.92 42.96
N GLU A 584 -41.72 -14.02 43.71
CA GLU A 584 -42.73 -14.21 44.76
C GLU A 584 -42.63 -13.10 45.83
N GLY A 585 -43.77 -12.52 46.19
CA GLY A 585 -43.86 -11.55 47.27
C GLY A 585 -43.51 -12.15 48.63
N ARG A 586 -43.09 -11.29 49.57
CA ARG A 586 -42.76 -11.68 50.94
C ARG A 586 -43.68 -10.97 51.93
N SER A 587 -43.94 -11.58 53.07
CA SER A 587 -44.74 -10.97 54.13
C SER A 587 -44.10 -11.16 55.50
N VAL A 588 -44.31 -10.19 56.39
CA VAL A 588 -43.89 -10.25 57.79
C VAL A 588 -44.96 -9.59 58.67
N ASP A 589 -45.22 -10.17 59.83
CA ASP A 589 -46.23 -9.67 60.79
C ASP A 589 -45.56 -8.81 61.86
N PHE A 590 -46.25 -7.73 62.25
CA PHE A 590 -45.87 -6.83 63.32
C PHE A 590 -47.01 -6.69 64.32
N THR A 591 -46.69 -6.75 65.60
CA THR A 591 -47.61 -6.58 66.72
C THR A 591 -47.42 -5.20 67.34
N PHE A 592 -48.52 -4.48 67.59
CA PHE A 592 -48.54 -3.26 68.37
C PHE A 592 -49.23 -3.50 69.71
N ARG A 593 -48.60 -3.08 70.81
CA ARG A 593 -49.11 -3.29 72.18
C ARG A 593 -49.95 -2.09 72.63
N SER A 594 -50.91 -2.35 73.51
CA SER A 594 -51.67 -1.26 74.14
C SER A 594 -50.72 -0.34 74.93
N PRO A 595 -50.87 1.00 74.83
CA PRO A 595 -49.98 1.94 75.50
C PRO A 595 -50.10 1.85 77.03
N SER A 596 -48.99 2.07 77.77
CA SER A 596 -48.91 1.87 79.23
C SER A 596 -48.95 3.16 80.08
N TRP A 597 -49.09 4.36 79.49
CA TRP A 597 -49.06 5.62 80.23
C TRP A 597 -50.47 6.21 80.48
N PRO A 598 -50.70 6.93 81.60
CA PRO A 598 -51.99 7.55 81.87
C PRO A 598 -52.17 8.85 81.06
N TYR A 599 -53.36 9.02 80.46
CA TYR A 599 -53.80 10.26 79.83
C TYR A 599 -54.08 11.35 80.88
N ALA A 600 -53.86 12.63 80.55
CA ALA A 600 -54.14 13.77 81.44
C ALA A 600 -54.79 14.95 80.70
N ILE A 601 -55.96 15.42 81.19
CA ILE A 601 -56.53 16.74 80.87
C ILE A 601 -56.12 17.72 81.97
N ALA A 602 -55.58 18.86 81.54
CA ALA A 602 -55.35 20.02 82.40
C ALA A 602 -56.05 21.25 81.81
N LEU A 603 -56.67 22.06 82.66
CA LEU A 603 -57.11 23.40 82.27
C LEU A 603 -55.86 24.25 82.06
N SER A 604 -55.69 24.82 80.88
CA SER A 604 -54.50 25.63 80.57
C SER A 604 -54.70 27.10 80.86
N SER A 605 -55.91 27.62 80.64
CA SER A 605 -56.27 29.00 80.93
C SER A 605 -57.80 29.21 80.96
N LEU A 606 -58.20 30.23 81.70
CA LEU A 606 -59.57 30.74 81.77
C LEU A 606 -59.48 32.25 81.54
N THR A 607 -59.78 32.67 80.31
CA THR A 607 -59.34 33.99 79.80
C THR A 607 -60.41 35.07 79.95
N LEU A 608 -61.67 34.70 80.16
CA LEU A 608 -62.82 35.61 80.28
C LEU A 608 -63.81 35.08 81.34
N ASP A 609 -63.44 35.11 82.63
CA ASP A 609 -64.36 34.90 83.76
C ASP A 609 -64.99 36.24 84.19
N GLY A 610 -66.22 36.22 84.71
CA GLY A 610 -66.87 37.42 85.26
C GLY A 610 -67.42 38.41 84.23
N VAL A 611 -67.62 37.98 82.98
CA VAL A 611 -68.31 38.81 81.98
C VAL A 611 -69.82 38.93 82.30
N PRO A 612 -70.49 40.05 81.96
CA PRO A 612 -71.91 40.24 82.25
C PRO A 612 -72.79 39.15 81.65
N ALA A 613 -73.75 38.63 82.42
CA ALA A 613 -74.77 37.69 81.94
C ALA A 613 -75.85 38.41 81.11
N ASP A 614 -75.47 38.96 79.95
CA ASP A 614 -76.33 39.74 79.05
C ASP A 614 -76.76 38.99 77.77
N GLY A 615 -76.42 37.70 77.68
CA GLY A 615 -76.63 36.85 76.51
C GLY A 615 -75.77 37.21 75.30
N LYS A 616 -74.79 38.10 75.45
CA LYS A 616 -73.90 38.57 74.37
C LYS A 616 -72.44 38.42 74.74
N SER A 617 -72.09 38.62 76.00
CA SER A 617 -70.73 38.49 76.50
C SER A 617 -70.37 37.01 76.62
N GLU A 618 -69.19 36.66 76.11
CA GLU A 618 -68.75 35.28 75.95
C GLU A 618 -67.70 34.91 77.01
N ASN A 619 -67.92 33.79 77.67
CA ASN A 619 -66.93 33.14 78.52
C ASN A 619 -66.07 32.20 77.66
N HIS A 620 -64.79 32.09 78.00
CA HIS A 620 -63.83 31.25 77.27
C HIS A 620 -63.09 30.31 78.22
N ALA A 621 -63.16 29.01 77.93
CA ALA A 621 -62.44 27.95 78.62
C ALA A 621 -61.50 27.24 77.66
N GLN A 622 -60.23 27.08 78.04
CA GLN A 622 -59.26 26.32 77.26
C GLN A 622 -58.74 25.13 78.07
N VAL A 623 -58.77 23.94 77.47
CA VAL A 623 -58.15 22.73 78.02
C VAL A 623 -57.01 22.27 77.14
N VAL A 624 -55.91 21.84 77.76
CA VAL A 624 -54.80 21.14 77.09
C VAL A 624 -54.99 19.64 77.33
N VAL A 625 -54.86 18.87 76.25
CA VAL A 625 -54.86 17.40 76.31
C VAL A 625 -53.44 16.91 76.15
N THR A 626 -52.95 16.12 77.13
CA THR A 626 -51.61 15.53 77.08
C THR A 626 -51.61 14.03 77.36
N TYR A 627 -50.64 13.33 76.74
CA TYR A 627 -50.30 11.94 77.01
C TYR A 627 -48.82 11.83 77.35
N GLY A 628 -48.50 11.28 78.52
CA GLY A 628 -47.10 11.20 79.00
C GLY A 628 -46.39 12.56 79.09
N GLY A 629 -47.15 13.66 79.25
CA GLY A 629 -46.64 15.04 79.24
C GLY A 629 -46.44 15.66 77.86
N LYS A 630 -46.79 14.96 76.78
CA LYS A 630 -46.74 15.48 75.40
C LYS A 630 -48.14 15.89 74.90
N PRO A 631 -48.26 16.95 74.09
CA PRO A 631 -49.50 17.34 73.43
C PRO A 631 -50.12 16.20 72.59
N MET A 632 -51.45 16.11 72.56
CA MET A 632 -52.20 15.20 71.70
C MET A 632 -53.04 15.94 70.66
N GLY A 633 -52.58 15.92 69.40
CA GLY A 633 -53.32 16.47 68.28
C GLY A 633 -54.52 15.61 67.89
N HIS A 634 -55.55 16.25 67.34
CA HIS A 634 -56.75 15.60 66.80
C HIS A 634 -57.62 14.82 67.81
N THR A 635 -57.44 15.02 69.12
CA THR A 635 -58.29 14.43 70.15
C THR A 635 -59.64 15.17 70.21
N LEU A 636 -60.74 14.43 70.40
CA LEU A 636 -62.07 15.02 70.58
C LEU A 636 -62.34 15.28 72.06
N VAL A 637 -62.53 16.55 72.42
CA VAL A 637 -62.91 16.97 73.78
C VAL A 637 -64.38 17.34 73.81
N THR A 638 -65.14 16.69 74.68
CA THR A 638 -66.54 16.98 74.97
C THR A 638 -66.65 17.88 76.20
N PHE A 639 -67.17 19.07 75.98
CA PHE A 639 -67.58 20.02 77.01
C PHE A 639 -69.07 19.86 77.35
N GLU A 640 -69.43 20.00 78.62
CA GLU A 640 -70.81 19.94 79.12
C GLU A 640 -71.07 21.10 80.09
N LEU A 641 -72.13 21.88 79.85
CA LEU A 641 -72.67 22.88 80.76
C LEU A 641 -73.63 22.21 81.75
N ASP A 642 -73.19 22.02 82.98
CA ASP A 642 -73.98 21.44 84.06
C ASP A 642 -74.53 22.54 84.99
N GLY A 643 -75.78 22.38 85.42
CA GLY A 643 -76.45 23.31 86.35
C GLY A 643 -76.88 24.67 85.78
N ALA A 644 -76.57 25.00 84.52
CA ALA A 644 -76.93 26.26 83.88
C ALA A 644 -77.94 26.04 82.74
N TRP A 645 -79.18 26.49 82.91
CA TRP A 645 -80.25 26.36 81.91
C TRP A 645 -80.30 27.59 80.99
N ALA A 646 -79.62 28.68 81.38
CA ALA A 646 -79.55 29.94 80.64
C ALA A 646 -78.25 30.09 79.81
N ALA A 647 -77.24 29.23 80.04
CA ALA A 647 -75.99 29.23 79.30
C ALA A 647 -76.05 28.40 78.00
N LYS A 648 -75.38 28.87 76.94
CA LYS A 648 -75.32 28.20 75.63
C LYS A 648 -73.94 28.30 75.01
N PHE A 649 -73.45 27.19 74.47
CA PHE A 649 -72.21 27.18 73.69
C PHE A 649 -72.34 27.99 72.39
N ASP A 650 -71.28 28.68 72.02
CA ASP A 650 -71.11 29.26 70.69
C ASP A 650 -70.60 28.17 69.74
N THR A 651 -71.49 27.74 68.84
CA THR A 651 -71.23 26.65 67.89
C THR A 651 -70.59 27.12 66.60
N ASP A 652 -70.48 28.43 66.38
CA ASP A 652 -69.91 29.00 65.15
C ASP A 652 -68.37 29.10 65.24
N LYS A 653 -67.78 28.64 66.35
CA LYS A 653 -66.34 28.61 66.56
C LYS A 653 -65.65 27.50 65.76
N PRO A 654 -64.40 27.73 65.30
CA PRO A 654 -63.64 26.72 64.59
C PRO A 654 -63.40 25.49 65.47
N TYR A 655 -63.23 24.33 64.83
CA TYR A 655 -62.95 23.04 65.47
C TYR A 655 -64.10 22.42 66.28
N VAL A 656 -65.26 23.09 66.37
CA VAL A 656 -66.50 22.46 66.87
C VAL A 656 -66.95 21.38 65.89
N GLN A 657 -67.01 20.13 66.37
CA GLN A 657 -67.41 18.97 65.59
C GLN A 657 -68.90 18.67 65.73
N SER A 658 -69.46 18.89 66.91
CA SER A 658 -70.88 18.72 67.18
C SER A 658 -71.30 19.47 68.43
N SER A 659 -72.58 19.84 68.51
CA SER A 659 -73.17 20.46 69.70
C SER A 659 -74.60 19.96 69.88
N SER A 660 -74.97 19.63 71.11
CA SER A 660 -76.28 19.05 71.44
C SER A 660 -76.75 19.59 72.79
N GLY A 661 -77.59 20.63 72.77
CA GLY A 661 -78.13 21.25 73.98
C GLY A 661 -77.00 21.81 74.86
N ASN A 662 -76.75 21.15 75.98
CA ASN A 662 -75.73 21.55 76.95
C ASN A 662 -74.35 20.92 76.71
N THR A 663 -74.15 20.17 75.61
CA THR A 663 -72.85 19.57 75.29
C THR A 663 -72.28 20.10 73.97
N MET A 664 -70.96 20.18 73.88
CA MET A 664 -70.22 20.57 72.68
C MET A 664 -68.95 19.73 72.57
N THR A 665 -68.69 19.15 71.39
CA THR A 665 -67.48 18.38 71.10
C THR A 665 -66.59 19.19 70.18
N VAL A 666 -65.32 19.36 70.57
CA VAL A 666 -64.32 20.17 69.88
C VAL A 666 -63.08 19.32 69.62
N SER A 667 -62.52 19.39 68.41
CA SER A 667 -61.21 18.77 68.11
C SER A 667 -60.08 19.62 68.68
N THR A 668 -59.05 18.99 69.25
CA THR A 668 -57.84 19.71 69.63
C THR A 668 -57.14 20.28 68.41
N TYR A 669 -56.54 21.46 68.58
CA TYR A 669 -55.71 22.12 67.59
C TYR A 669 -54.48 22.72 68.27
N VAL A 670 -53.44 23.00 67.49
CA VAL A 670 -52.18 23.56 68.02
C VAL A 670 -52.34 25.07 68.22
N ASP A 671 -52.23 25.54 69.47
CA ASP A 671 -52.23 26.96 69.80
C ASP A 671 -50.92 27.67 69.42
N GLU A 672 -50.87 29.00 69.61
CA GLU A 672 -49.68 29.82 69.32
C GLU A 672 -48.43 29.41 70.13
N GLN A 673 -48.60 28.65 71.23
CA GLN A 673 -47.53 28.15 72.08
C GLN A 673 -47.13 26.71 71.72
N GLY A 674 -47.68 26.13 70.65
CA GLY A 674 -47.38 24.76 70.21
C GLY A 674 -48.04 23.68 71.06
N ARG A 675 -49.08 24.01 71.82
CA ARG A 675 -49.84 23.07 72.67
C ARG A 675 -51.11 22.64 71.95
N ASP A 676 -51.47 21.37 72.07
CA ASP A 676 -52.77 20.89 71.61
C ASP A 676 -53.86 21.26 72.61
N VAL A 677 -54.74 22.17 72.20
CA VAL A 677 -55.80 22.75 73.01
C VAL A 677 -57.18 22.51 72.40
N ALA A 678 -58.20 22.44 73.24
CA ALA A 678 -59.59 22.59 72.82
C ALA A 678 -60.22 23.76 73.57
N ASP A 679 -60.92 24.62 72.83
CA ASP A 679 -61.58 25.79 73.39
C ASP A 679 -63.09 25.60 73.41
N ALA A 680 -63.70 26.02 74.51
CA ALA A 680 -65.14 26.14 74.63
C ALA A 680 -65.52 27.59 74.93
N PHE A 681 -66.43 28.10 74.11
CA PHE A 681 -66.99 29.44 74.23
C PHE A 681 -68.47 29.34 74.54
N PHE A 682 -68.97 30.10 75.51
CA PHE A 682 -70.40 30.10 75.86
C PHE A 682 -70.89 31.46 76.37
N THR A 683 -72.14 31.77 76.10
CA THR A 683 -72.83 32.98 76.60
C THR A 683 -73.87 32.59 77.66
N ASP A 684 -74.22 33.51 78.56
CA ASP A 684 -75.25 33.30 79.58
C ASP A 684 -76.17 34.52 79.70
N THR A 685 -77.45 34.28 80.00
CA THR A 685 -78.49 35.29 80.24
C THR A 685 -78.91 35.38 81.71
N SER A 686 -78.37 34.53 82.59
CA SER A 686 -78.63 34.51 84.04
C SER A 686 -77.35 34.77 84.83
N ALA A 687 -77.44 35.49 85.94
CA ALA A 687 -76.31 35.74 86.84
C ALA A 687 -76.01 34.54 87.77
N GLU A 688 -76.19 33.31 87.27
CA GLU A 688 -75.96 32.07 88.01
C GLU A 688 -74.52 31.57 87.82
N ARG A 689 -74.11 30.62 88.67
CA ARG A 689 -72.83 29.92 88.49
C ARG A 689 -72.99 28.85 87.43
N VAL A 690 -72.15 28.91 86.40
CA VAL A 690 -72.11 27.90 85.34
C VAL A 690 -70.99 26.90 85.66
N MET A 691 -71.32 25.61 85.63
CA MET A 691 -70.32 24.55 85.79
C MET A 691 -70.01 23.95 84.42
N LEU A 692 -68.76 24.07 83.98
CA LEU A 692 -68.30 23.45 82.75
C LEU A 692 -67.55 22.16 83.09
N LYS A 693 -67.94 21.05 82.48
CA LYS A 693 -67.19 19.80 82.53
C LYS A 693 -66.48 19.61 81.19
N ALA A 694 -65.25 19.12 81.22
CA ALA A 694 -64.59 18.59 80.04
C ALA A 694 -64.27 17.10 80.23
N SER A 695 -64.50 16.32 79.18
CA SER A 695 -64.14 14.91 79.07
C SER A 695 -63.66 14.64 77.64
N PHE A 696 -63.00 13.51 77.40
CA PHE A 696 -62.74 13.02 76.06
C PHE A 696 -63.06 11.51 76.04
N PRO A 697 -63.57 10.96 74.93
CA PRO A 697 -64.14 9.61 74.90
C PRO A 697 -63.15 8.46 75.09
N GLU A 698 -61.84 8.72 75.05
CA GLU A 698 -60.78 7.69 74.97
C GLU A 698 -60.66 6.79 76.22
N TYR A 699 -61.54 6.92 77.21
CA TYR A 699 -61.62 6.02 78.36
C TYR A 699 -62.83 5.05 78.37
N ILE A 700 -63.75 5.11 77.39
CA ILE A 700 -65.01 4.36 77.48
C ILE A 700 -64.93 2.90 76.98
N GLN A 701 -63.94 2.51 76.17
CA GLN A 701 -63.88 1.13 75.63
C GLN A 701 -63.20 0.09 76.53
N GLN A 702 -62.66 0.47 77.70
CA GLN A 702 -62.07 -0.47 78.67
C GLN A 702 -62.69 -0.41 80.08
N GLY A 703 -63.97 -0.03 80.20
CA GLY A 703 -64.72 -0.17 81.45
C GLY A 703 -64.29 0.75 82.60
N GLY A 704 -63.51 1.79 82.31
CA GLY A 704 -63.13 2.82 83.27
C GLY A 704 -64.13 3.99 83.28
N SER A 705 -64.41 4.56 84.46
CA SER A 705 -65.25 5.77 84.55
C SER A 705 -64.54 6.96 83.88
N PRO A 706 -65.22 7.76 83.04
CA PRO A 706 -64.62 8.95 82.43
C PRO A 706 -64.06 9.88 83.52
N ALA A 707 -62.81 10.30 83.34
CA ALA A 707 -62.18 11.28 84.22
C ALA A 707 -62.76 12.66 83.90
N TRP A 708 -63.83 13.03 84.60
CA TRP A 708 -64.39 14.38 84.52
C TRP A 708 -63.53 15.36 85.30
N ARG A 709 -63.19 16.49 84.68
CA ARG A 709 -62.70 17.68 85.38
C ARG A 709 -63.80 18.72 85.40
N TYR A 710 -64.06 19.26 86.59
CA TYR A 710 -65.08 20.29 86.83
C TYR A 710 -64.42 21.66 86.87
N PHE A 711 -65.01 22.64 86.19
CA PHE A 711 -64.60 24.04 86.18
C PHE A 711 -65.79 24.91 86.58
N PHE A 712 -65.54 25.95 87.38
CA PHE A 712 -66.57 26.85 87.91
C PHE A 712 -66.39 28.26 87.33
N PHE A 713 -67.48 28.86 86.86
CA PHE A 713 -67.52 30.24 86.35
C PHE A 713 -68.47 31.10 87.21
N SER A 714 -68.11 32.35 87.49
CA SER A 714 -68.90 33.26 88.33
C SER A 714 -69.10 34.62 87.65
N THR A 715 -70.35 35.02 87.44
CA THR A 715 -70.73 36.26 86.74
C THR A 715 -70.68 37.52 87.61
N ASN A 716 -70.29 37.42 88.89
CA ASN A 716 -70.32 38.52 89.87
C ASN A 716 -68.95 39.11 90.27
N GLY A 717 -67.88 38.86 89.51
CA GLY A 717 -66.56 39.46 89.79
C GLY A 717 -65.91 39.07 91.13
N ASP A 718 -66.53 38.18 91.90
CA ASP A 718 -65.91 37.54 93.06
C ASP A 718 -64.91 36.48 92.56
N GLU A 719 -63.68 36.50 93.08
CA GLU A 719 -62.57 35.65 92.63
C GLU A 719 -62.97 34.17 92.45
N PRO A 720 -62.55 33.50 91.35
CA PRO A 720 -62.68 32.06 91.21
C PRO A 720 -61.83 31.35 92.26
N ARG A 721 -62.40 30.35 92.95
CA ARG A 721 -61.67 29.41 93.82
C ARG A 721 -61.62 28.03 93.21
#